data_AF-A0AA91DFK7-F1
#
_entry.id   AF-A0AA91DFK7-F1
#
_cell.length_a   1.000
_cell.length_b   1.000
_cell.length_c   1.000
_cell.angle_alpha   90.00
_cell.angle_beta   90.00
_cell.angle_gamma   90.00
#
_symmetry.space_group_name_H-M   'P 1'
#
loop_
_entity.id
_entity.type
_entity.pdbx_description
1 polymer ?
#
loop_
_entity_poly.entity_id
_entity_poly.type
_entity_poly.pdbx_seq_one_letter_code
_entity_poly.pdbx_strand_id
1 'polypeptide(L)'
;FHQPVKQSVSNLQQTSFSFPFDNPKKPAETATQEIAKGLQALGDNTLLFLSHIRKIEYTLPDGAEGSLERIDQGNGRIDIRVCKPYSEATISHWLHFQKDVDVTDEDGKTKTCRIAIAYSLVEEANKKTEEKTWKIVPLDFGQVSIYFPAEKETSNLKFHIHAPFASTVARDSVRDCPANEQLRDQLAELITESLIAVRDHGFLTIGFLAVLPNPKDNLVKFYEPIRKAVVSAFKNESLTPTRNDSHGRSVSLFRGPARIASILDDDELSFLTNYTPPLWAANPPPQGHREENFLDSLEIDNWGWSELVDVLNSANENEERERIEDWISKKDDAWLMRFYALLGEASDEHSEYIHVNDIKIVRSLTSKGVIHVNPEDAYFPSKDGSFGSKDTFFVKPETYKNGSSNKQKELARYFLEEMGVCYADIKALIELRIKFYESSTEEIENWLYDEKFKSWVKSRHEGDFQDKIGASYYEDIKLFISYWKKNPTERSLFGNKTILLGLSNGNTLCWLKPNELCLDTPYIETGLAELIDIHKKKPLWPGYQDKLNKSELKDFVDFITAIGVMKGLAIIKTSIFRNKKYNLLISYSQHTKETSTATREDYSIEHLEDYLKRPSISCARLIWDALIKAPQNTIKARYRPNQQHNINEVESQLVAHLKGYAWIPNKNGEFFMPKDMSRDDLRNDFPCDDSRGMLTAIGFGENAKRRSEEYQANNKKAKHLGFESLEQAQKFAKLAKSLPESEIEKLIANSKIIEQPEKSVPNPERRRKGILERSENAPNKESIMRERSIQPGISAIQADAKGYLRPIYTNKNGEMVCQCCQKEMPFKIGDAYYFEAVQCLRSVKNQYIENRLALCPLCSAMYQYARQTDDKEIQNLIVTNNSDDNAASVGISITLALEKYTLRFVGPHWFDLKSIILSTT
;
A
#
# COMPACT_ATOMS: atom_id res chain seq x y z
N PHE A 1 6.66 40.70 91.35
CA PHE A 1 5.44 40.22 92.02
C PHE A 1 5.84 39.26 93.13
N HIS A 2 6.06 39.76 94.34
CA HIS A 2 6.23 38.90 95.52
C HIS A 2 5.59 39.61 96.73
N GLN A 3 4.36 39.23 97.05
CA GLN A 3 3.78 39.33 98.39
C GLN A 3 3.03 38.02 98.67
N PRO A 4 3.00 37.55 99.94
CA PRO A 4 2.55 36.21 100.27
C PRO A 4 1.02 36.10 100.28
N VAL A 5 0.50 35.08 99.61
CA VAL A 5 -0.92 34.69 99.65
C VAL A 5 -1.27 34.21 101.06
N LYS A 6 -2.32 34.77 101.68
CA LYS A 6 -2.89 34.22 102.92
C LYS A 6 -3.69 32.96 102.58
N GLN A 7 -3.14 31.79 102.91
CA GLN A 7 -3.90 30.53 102.96
C GLN A 7 -4.79 30.53 104.21
N SER A 8 -6.10 30.58 104.04
CA SER A 8 -7.05 30.26 105.11
C SER A 8 -7.32 28.75 105.09
N VAL A 9 -6.85 28.04 106.11
CA VAL A 9 -7.13 26.61 106.28
C VAL A 9 -8.51 26.46 106.92
N SER A 10 -9.51 26.09 106.12
CA SER A 10 -10.81 25.62 106.62
C SER A 10 -11.26 24.41 105.80
N ASN A 11 -11.34 23.26 106.48
CA ASN A 11 -11.75 21.93 106.03
C ASN A 11 -10.89 21.23 104.95
N LEU A 12 -10.46 20.01 105.31
CA LEU A 12 -9.39 19.16 104.76
C LEU A 12 -9.53 18.64 103.30
N GLN A 13 -10.28 19.30 102.41
CA GLN A 13 -10.41 18.86 101.01
C GLN A 13 -10.33 19.97 99.96
N GLN A 14 -10.19 21.24 100.33
CA GLN A 14 -10.16 22.34 99.36
C GLN A 14 -9.00 23.31 99.62
N THR A 15 -8.28 23.66 98.55
CA THR A 15 -7.30 24.76 98.57
C THR A 15 -7.99 26.00 98.02
N SER A 16 -8.06 27.07 98.82
CA SER A 16 -8.66 28.34 98.43
C SER A 16 -7.60 29.41 98.22
N PHE A 17 -7.68 30.12 97.09
CA PHE A 17 -6.84 31.26 96.75
C PHE A 17 -7.72 32.50 96.61
N SER A 18 -7.40 33.58 97.32
CA SER A 18 -8.06 34.88 97.20
C SER A 18 -7.07 35.91 96.67
N PHE A 19 -7.40 36.52 95.53
CA PHE A 19 -6.56 37.50 94.85
C PHE A 19 -7.22 38.89 94.94
N PRO A 20 -6.68 39.83 95.75
CA PRO A 20 -7.22 41.19 95.82
C PRO A 20 -6.92 41.96 94.53
N PHE A 21 -7.89 42.77 94.05
CA PHE A 21 -7.72 43.65 92.90
C PHE A 21 -7.26 45.06 93.34
N ASP A 22 -6.14 45.13 94.06
CA ASP A 22 -5.62 46.33 94.72
C ASP A 22 -4.42 46.98 94.01
N ASN A 23 -4.14 46.59 92.75
CA ASN A 23 -3.04 47.16 91.97
C ASN A 23 -3.36 48.61 91.53
N PRO A 24 -2.60 49.63 91.98
CA PRO A 24 -2.88 51.03 91.65
C PRO A 24 -2.73 51.36 90.16
N LYS A 25 -2.03 50.51 89.38
CA LYS A 25 -1.84 50.70 87.94
C LYS A 25 -2.93 50.05 87.07
N LYS A 26 -3.85 49.28 87.66
CA LYS A 26 -4.90 48.56 86.93
C LYS A 26 -6.23 48.63 87.69
N PRO A 27 -7.22 49.38 87.20
CA PRO A 27 -8.53 49.46 87.84
C PRO A 27 -9.17 48.08 88.05
N ALA A 28 -9.85 47.88 89.17
CA ALA A 28 -10.49 46.61 89.52
C ALA A 28 -11.50 46.16 88.45
N GLU A 29 -12.27 47.09 87.88
CA GLU A 29 -13.23 46.80 86.81
C GLU A 29 -12.55 46.21 85.57
N THR A 30 -11.43 46.79 85.14
CA THR A 30 -10.64 46.28 84.00
C THR A 30 -10.06 44.90 84.30
N ALA A 31 -9.54 44.68 85.52
CA ALA A 31 -9.05 43.37 85.93
C ALA A 31 -10.17 42.31 85.92
N THR A 32 -11.35 42.64 86.43
CA THR A 32 -12.53 41.76 86.41
C THR A 32 -12.95 41.42 84.98
N GLN A 33 -13.03 42.41 84.08
CA GLN A 33 -13.39 42.19 82.68
C GLN A 33 -12.38 41.30 81.96
N GLU A 34 -11.08 41.47 82.19
CA GLU A 34 -10.04 40.62 81.60
C GLU A 34 -10.10 39.17 82.13
N ILE A 35 -10.32 38.98 83.44
CA ILE A 35 -10.47 37.65 84.04
C ILE A 35 -11.73 36.97 83.50
N ALA A 36 -12.86 37.70 83.43
CA ALA A 36 -14.10 37.18 82.86
C ALA A 36 -13.90 36.72 81.40
N LYS A 37 -13.21 37.53 80.59
CA LYS A 37 -12.84 37.15 79.21
C LYS A 37 -11.96 35.89 79.18
N GLY A 38 -10.96 35.79 80.06
CA GLY A 38 -10.10 34.61 80.15
C GLY A 38 -10.84 33.33 80.52
N LEU A 39 -11.77 33.41 81.49
CA LEU A 39 -12.61 32.28 81.89
C LEU A 39 -13.58 31.85 80.77
N GLN A 40 -14.17 32.82 80.06
CA GLN A 40 -15.03 32.56 78.90
C GLN A 40 -14.27 32.01 77.68
N ALA A 41 -12.97 32.31 77.58
CA ALA A 41 -12.08 31.81 76.53
C ALA A 41 -11.64 30.37 76.75
N LEU A 42 -11.82 29.80 77.94
CA LEU A 42 -11.51 28.39 78.20
C LEU A 42 -12.25 27.49 77.20
N GLY A 43 -11.47 26.71 76.47
CA GLY A 43 -11.93 25.77 75.45
C GLY A 43 -11.69 24.33 75.84
N ASP A 44 -12.07 23.41 74.96
CA ASP A 44 -11.91 21.98 75.16
C ASP A 44 -10.46 21.52 75.40
N ASN A 45 -9.50 22.07 74.66
CA ASN A 45 -8.07 21.74 74.83
C ASN A 45 -7.49 22.14 76.21
N THR A 46 -8.23 22.93 77.03
CA THR A 46 -7.78 23.33 78.38
C THR A 46 -7.56 22.13 79.30
N LEU A 47 -8.45 21.14 79.25
CA LEU A 47 -8.40 19.96 80.13
C LEU A 47 -7.81 18.72 79.44
N LEU A 48 -7.67 18.75 78.11
CA LEU A 48 -7.37 17.59 77.29
C LEU A 48 -6.10 16.83 77.72
N PHE A 49 -5.04 17.56 78.05
CA PHE A 49 -3.74 16.99 78.42
C PHE A 49 -3.46 16.99 79.93
N LEU A 50 -4.42 17.41 80.76
CA LEU A 50 -4.24 17.45 82.22
C LEU A 50 -4.61 16.11 82.86
N SER A 51 -3.73 15.56 83.69
CA SER A 51 -3.94 14.22 84.29
C SER A 51 -4.82 14.23 85.55
N HIS A 52 -4.76 15.31 86.35
CA HIS A 52 -5.38 15.35 87.68
C HIS A 52 -6.57 16.30 87.79
N ILE A 53 -6.66 17.31 86.93
CA ILE A 53 -7.78 18.26 86.91
C ILE A 53 -8.84 17.70 85.96
N ARG A 54 -10.01 17.37 86.52
CA ARG A 54 -11.13 16.77 85.77
C ARG A 54 -12.25 17.75 85.47
N LYS A 55 -12.40 18.79 86.28
CA LYS A 55 -13.47 19.76 86.13
C LYS A 55 -12.99 21.15 86.54
N ILE A 56 -13.42 22.16 85.79
CA ILE A 56 -13.29 23.58 86.13
C ILE A 56 -14.70 24.15 86.16
N GLU A 57 -15.07 24.85 87.23
CA GLU A 57 -16.34 25.56 87.36
C GLU A 57 -16.05 27.01 87.75
N TYR A 58 -16.77 27.94 87.15
CA TYR A 58 -16.62 29.36 87.44
C TYR A 58 -17.96 30.10 87.37
N THR A 59 -18.06 31.19 88.14
CA THR A 59 -19.20 32.10 88.16
C THR A 59 -18.72 33.51 87.88
N LEU A 60 -19.38 34.19 86.95
CA LEU A 60 -19.08 35.56 86.55
C LEU A 60 -19.77 36.58 87.48
N PRO A 61 -19.36 37.87 87.47
CA PRO A 61 -19.94 38.89 88.35
C PRO A 61 -21.45 39.12 88.18
N ASP A 62 -22.00 38.78 87.01
CA ASP A 62 -23.43 38.83 86.70
C ASP A 62 -24.21 37.58 87.16
N GLY A 63 -23.52 36.63 87.80
CA GLY A 63 -24.07 35.36 88.27
C GLY A 63 -24.08 34.25 87.22
N ALA A 64 -23.60 34.50 86.01
CA ALA A 64 -23.58 33.46 84.97
C ALA A 64 -22.51 32.41 85.26
N GLU A 65 -22.89 31.14 85.14
CA GLU A 65 -22.02 30.00 85.42
C GLU A 65 -21.44 29.42 84.12
N GLY A 66 -20.20 28.93 84.21
CA GLY A 66 -19.56 28.16 83.16
C GLY A 66 -18.79 26.98 83.74
N SER A 67 -18.67 25.90 82.95
CA SER A 67 -17.90 24.72 83.36
C SER A 67 -17.22 24.01 82.19
N LEU A 68 -16.14 23.31 82.51
CA LEU A 68 -15.43 22.39 81.62
C LEU A 68 -15.24 21.08 82.36
N GLU A 69 -15.54 19.96 81.73
CA GLU A 69 -15.45 18.62 82.32
C GLU A 69 -14.78 17.65 81.35
N ARG A 70 -13.76 16.93 81.84
CA ARG A 70 -13.06 15.86 81.12
C ARG A 70 -13.59 14.50 81.53
N ILE A 71 -14.07 13.74 80.55
CA ILE A 71 -14.64 12.40 80.73
C ILE A 71 -13.75 11.39 79.96
N ASP A 72 -13.13 10.46 80.68
CA ASP A 72 -12.36 9.37 80.05
C ASP A 72 -13.30 8.21 79.72
N GLN A 73 -13.46 7.89 78.43
CA GLN A 73 -14.31 6.79 77.96
C GLN A 73 -13.56 5.44 77.88
N GLY A 74 -12.25 5.43 78.17
CA GLY A 74 -11.39 4.26 78.00
C GLY A 74 -10.79 4.14 76.59
N ASN A 75 -9.81 3.25 76.42
CA ASN A 75 -9.12 2.99 75.13
C ASN A 75 -8.59 4.25 74.42
N GLY A 76 -8.10 5.23 75.20
CA GLY A 76 -7.59 6.50 74.67
C GLY A 76 -8.66 7.50 74.25
N ARG A 77 -9.96 7.18 74.32
CA ARG A 77 -11.02 8.13 74.01
C ARG A 77 -11.31 9.07 75.18
N ILE A 78 -11.30 10.37 74.91
CA ILE A 78 -11.60 11.45 75.85
C ILE A 78 -12.70 12.33 75.28
N ASP A 79 -13.73 12.60 76.09
CA ASP A 79 -14.75 13.59 75.77
C ASP A 79 -14.54 14.83 76.66
N ILE A 80 -14.58 16.02 76.07
CA ILE A 80 -14.56 17.28 76.81
C ILE A 80 -15.91 17.97 76.67
N ARG A 81 -16.62 18.13 77.79
CA ARG A 81 -17.88 18.87 77.86
C ARG A 81 -17.59 20.31 78.26
N VAL A 82 -18.02 21.26 77.44
CA VAL A 82 -17.87 22.70 77.69
C VAL A 82 -19.26 23.33 77.81
N CYS A 83 -19.55 23.90 78.97
CA CYS A 83 -20.76 24.68 79.22
C CYS A 83 -20.35 26.15 79.37
N LYS A 84 -20.52 26.94 78.31
CA LYS A 84 -20.25 28.39 78.38
C LYS A 84 -21.48 29.14 78.89
N PRO A 85 -21.28 30.27 79.58
CA PRO A 85 -22.37 31.19 79.91
C PRO A 85 -23.21 31.52 78.67
N TYR A 86 -24.54 31.46 78.80
CA TYR A 86 -25.50 31.83 77.75
C TYR A 86 -25.43 31.00 76.46
N SER A 87 -24.78 29.83 76.47
CA SER A 87 -24.64 28.94 75.31
C SER A 87 -25.06 27.52 75.65
N GLU A 88 -25.45 26.74 74.65
CA GLU A 88 -25.65 25.30 74.83
C GLU A 88 -24.33 24.59 75.14
N ALA A 89 -24.41 23.51 75.91
CA ALA A 89 -23.25 22.68 76.21
C ALA A 89 -22.77 21.97 74.94
N THR A 90 -21.48 22.04 74.66
CA THR A 90 -20.85 21.32 73.55
C THR A 90 -20.00 20.17 74.10
N ILE A 91 -19.87 19.11 73.30
CA ILE A 91 -18.98 17.99 73.60
C ILE A 91 -18.04 17.83 72.41
N SER A 92 -16.74 17.84 72.66
CA SER A 92 -15.73 17.42 71.67
C SER A 92 -15.16 16.06 72.05
N HIS A 93 -14.86 15.27 71.03
CA HIS A 93 -14.43 13.88 71.17
C HIS A 93 -13.00 13.74 70.64
N TRP A 94 -12.16 13.03 71.38
CA TRP A 94 -10.72 12.97 71.11
C TRP A 94 -10.20 11.56 71.23
N LEU A 95 -9.34 11.16 70.31
CA LEU A 95 -8.47 9.98 70.44
C LEU A 95 -7.10 10.44 70.91
N HIS A 96 -6.77 10.12 72.15
CA HIS A 96 -5.62 10.63 72.88
C HIS A 96 -4.58 9.53 73.13
N PHE A 97 -3.33 9.83 72.76
CA PHE A 97 -2.16 8.97 72.99
C PHE A 97 -1.15 9.70 73.86
N GLN A 98 -0.47 8.98 74.77
CA GLN A 98 0.49 9.57 75.68
C GLN A 98 1.63 8.60 76.03
N LYS A 99 2.82 9.15 76.32
CA LYS A 99 4.03 8.39 76.68
C LYS A 99 4.87 9.20 77.68
N ASP A 100 5.54 8.52 78.61
CA ASP A 100 6.57 9.13 79.45
C ASP A 100 7.92 8.98 78.76
N VAL A 101 8.68 10.06 78.69
CA VAL A 101 9.97 10.12 77.98
C VAL A 101 11.00 10.85 78.84
N ASP A 102 12.24 10.38 78.79
CA ASP A 102 13.34 10.98 79.53
C ASP A 102 14.05 12.03 78.67
N VAL A 103 14.15 13.25 79.18
CA VAL A 103 14.77 14.38 78.48
C VAL A 103 15.85 14.99 79.35
N THR A 104 17.00 15.27 78.74
CA THR A 104 18.11 15.95 79.42
C THR A 104 17.98 17.45 79.20
N ASP A 105 17.87 18.20 80.30
CA ASP A 105 17.80 19.66 80.26
C ASP A 105 19.17 20.33 80.03
N GLU A 106 19.16 21.67 79.92
CA GLU A 106 20.38 22.47 79.69
C GLU A 106 21.40 22.36 80.84
N ASP A 107 20.96 21.96 82.03
CA ASP A 107 21.80 21.74 83.21
C ASP A 107 22.38 20.31 83.25
N GLY A 108 22.13 19.49 82.21
CA GLY A 108 22.57 18.10 82.13
C GLY A 108 21.77 17.13 83.00
N LYS A 109 20.61 17.54 83.52
CA LYS A 109 19.77 16.70 84.38
C LYS A 109 18.67 16.04 83.57
N THR A 110 18.57 14.71 83.67
CA THR A 110 17.48 13.94 83.08
C THR A 110 16.19 14.10 83.89
N LYS A 111 15.10 14.40 83.21
CA LYS A 111 13.74 14.49 83.77
C LYS A 111 12.81 13.62 82.93
N THR A 112 11.96 12.86 83.61
CA THR A 112 10.86 12.14 82.97
C THR A 112 9.71 13.12 82.73
N CYS A 113 9.31 13.23 81.46
CA CYS A 113 8.33 14.16 80.96
C CYS A 113 7.19 13.39 80.29
N ARG A 114 5.93 13.78 80.56
CA ARG A 114 4.77 13.23 79.86
C ARG A 114 4.56 14.00 78.56
N ILE A 115 4.54 13.30 77.44
CA ILE A 115 4.13 13.84 76.14
C ILE A 115 2.82 13.21 75.69
N ALA A 116 2.05 13.92 74.87
CA ALA A 116 0.77 13.44 74.36
C ALA A 116 0.38 14.07 73.03
N ILE A 117 -0.51 13.40 72.31
CA ILE A 117 -1.17 13.91 71.10
C ILE A 117 -2.66 13.58 71.16
N ALA A 118 -3.48 14.37 70.48
CA ALA A 118 -4.92 14.14 70.41
C ALA A 118 -5.49 14.42 69.02
N TYR A 119 -6.14 13.40 68.45
CA TYR A 119 -6.86 13.48 67.19
C TYR A 119 -8.36 13.75 67.43
N SER A 120 -8.96 14.63 66.63
CA SER A 120 -10.40 14.94 66.75
C SER A 120 -11.26 13.81 66.18
N LEU A 121 -12.31 13.43 66.90
CA LEU A 121 -13.26 12.38 66.52
C LEU A 121 -14.64 12.98 66.23
N VAL A 122 -15.30 12.45 65.20
CA VAL A 122 -16.69 12.76 64.85
C VAL A 122 -17.49 11.47 64.74
N GLU A 123 -18.73 11.48 65.24
CA GLU A 123 -19.68 10.39 65.04
C GLU A 123 -20.19 10.39 63.59
N GLU A 124 -20.10 9.25 62.92
CA GLU A 124 -20.69 9.01 61.61
C GLU A 124 -21.68 7.84 61.72
N ALA A 125 -22.89 8.05 61.21
CA ALA A 125 -23.90 6.99 61.13
C ALA A 125 -23.52 6.01 60.02
N ASN A 126 -23.41 4.71 60.36
CA ASN A 126 -23.21 3.68 59.36
C ASN A 126 -24.47 3.58 58.49
N LYS A 127 -24.32 3.90 57.19
CA LYS A 127 -25.42 3.93 56.22
C LYS A 127 -26.12 2.57 56.01
N LYS A 128 -25.51 1.46 56.46
CA LYS A 128 -26.05 0.10 56.28
C LYS A 128 -26.62 -0.52 57.55
N THR A 129 -26.09 -0.20 58.73
CA THR A 129 -26.46 -0.87 59.99
C THR A 129 -27.08 0.06 61.03
N GLU A 130 -27.18 1.37 60.76
CA GLU A 130 -27.58 2.41 61.72
C GLU A 130 -26.71 2.50 62.99
N GLU A 131 -25.63 1.71 63.06
CA GLU A 131 -24.65 1.76 64.15
C GLU A 131 -23.78 3.02 64.02
N LYS A 132 -23.50 3.65 65.17
CA LYS A 132 -22.62 4.83 65.22
C LYS A 132 -21.16 4.38 65.16
N THR A 133 -20.45 4.85 64.15
CA THR A 133 -19.00 4.65 63.99
C THR A 133 -18.26 5.96 64.25
N TRP A 134 -16.98 5.86 64.63
CA TRP A 134 -16.14 7.03 64.85
C TRP A 134 -15.21 7.25 63.66
N LYS A 135 -14.96 8.50 63.33
CA LYS A 135 -13.99 8.88 62.30
C LYS A 135 -13.07 9.98 62.83
N ILE A 136 -11.78 9.86 62.53
CA ILE A 136 -10.81 10.92 62.81
C ILE A 136 -10.88 11.98 61.70
N VAL A 137 -10.92 13.25 62.08
CA VAL A 137 -10.99 14.39 61.15
C VAL A 137 -9.89 15.42 61.41
N PRO A 138 -9.40 16.14 60.38
CA PRO A 138 -8.40 17.18 60.56
C PRO A 138 -8.99 18.40 61.27
N LEU A 139 -8.24 19.00 62.19
CA LEU A 139 -8.53 20.33 62.74
C LEU A 139 -8.12 21.42 61.77
N ASP A 140 -8.81 22.57 61.77
CA ASP A 140 -8.34 23.75 61.05
C ASP A 140 -6.98 24.21 61.59
N PHE A 141 -6.84 24.24 62.93
CA PHE A 141 -5.64 24.66 63.65
C PHE A 141 -5.36 23.73 64.84
N GLY A 142 -4.34 22.86 64.72
CA GLY A 142 -3.82 22.09 65.84
C GLY A 142 -3.02 22.98 66.79
N GLN A 143 -3.43 23.02 68.05
CA GLN A 143 -2.73 23.78 69.11
C GLN A 143 -1.55 23.00 69.70
N VAL A 144 -0.52 23.74 70.10
CA VAL A 144 0.63 23.25 70.86
C VAL A 144 0.42 23.57 72.34
N SER A 145 0.44 22.54 73.19
CA SER A 145 0.17 22.68 74.62
C SER A 145 1.42 22.40 75.46
N ILE A 146 1.69 23.28 76.43
CA ILE A 146 2.66 23.09 77.51
C ILE A 146 1.89 22.92 78.84
N TYR A 147 1.11 21.84 78.91
CA TYR A 147 -0.01 21.60 79.83
C TYR A 147 -1.26 22.41 79.47
N PHE A 148 -1.08 23.69 79.18
CA PHE A 148 -2.11 24.57 78.62
C PHE A 148 -1.72 25.02 77.21
N PRO A 149 -2.67 25.43 76.35
CA PRO A 149 -2.36 25.94 75.01
C PRO A 149 -1.38 27.11 75.06
N ALA A 150 -0.28 27.02 74.29
CA ALA A 150 0.63 28.13 74.07
C ALA A 150 0.05 29.01 72.94
N GLU A 151 -0.73 30.04 73.30
CA GLU A 151 -1.59 30.79 72.37
C GLU A 151 -0.88 31.43 71.16
N LYS A 152 0.42 31.71 71.26
CA LYS A 152 1.22 32.30 70.17
C LYS A 152 2.11 31.29 69.45
N GLU A 153 2.04 30.01 69.81
CA GLU A 153 2.77 28.94 69.15
C GLU A 153 1.92 28.28 68.06
N THR A 154 2.49 28.14 66.86
CA THR A 154 1.79 27.54 65.73
C THR A 154 2.64 26.42 65.13
N SER A 155 2.15 25.18 65.21
CA SER A 155 2.79 24.03 64.55
C SER A 155 2.32 23.81 63.12
N ASN A 156 1.14 24.34 62.74
CA ASN A 156 0.40 24.03 61.51
C ASN A 156 -0.04 22.55 61.36
N LEU A 157 0.12 21.74 62.41
CA LEU A 157 -0.44 20.38 62.45
C LEU A 157 -1.98 20.43 62.53
N LYS A 158 -2.63 19.34 62.13
CA LYS A 158 -4.10 19.20 62.09
C LYS A 158 -4.66 18.38 63.25
N PHE A 159 -3.87 18.25 64.32
CA PHE A 159 -4.19 17.58 65.57
C PHE A 159 -3.42 18.27 66.71
N HIS A 160 -3.87 18.09 67.95
CA HIS A 160 -3.24 18.72 69.11
C HIS A 160 -1.99 17.95 69.53
N ILE A 161 -0.97 18.68 69.96
CA ILE A 161 0.25 18.11 70.55
C ILE A 161 0.51 18.71 71.92
N HIS A 162 1.06 17.91 72.81
CA HIS A 162 1.49 18.32 74.14
C HIS A 162 2.87 17.77 74.47
N ALA A 163 3.75 18.67 74.87
CA ALA A 163 4.95 18.34 75.60
C ALA A 163 5.25 19.46 76.61
N PRO A 164 5.97 19.17 77.70
CA PRO A 164 6.39 20.18 78.67
C PRO A 164 7.57 21.00 78.11
N PHE A 165 7.38 21.63 76.96
CA PHE A 165 8.40 22.45 76.32
C PHE A 165 8.81 23.62 77.22
N ALA A 166 10.10 23.94 77.20
CA ALA A 166 10.60 25.21 77.73
C ALA A 166 9.98 26.37 76.94
N SER A 167 9.31 27.28 77.63
CA SER A 167 8.54 28.37 77.02
C SER A 167 9.10 29.74 77.34
N THR A 168 8.59 30.76 76.64
CA THR A 168 8.85 32.18 76.94
C THR A 168 8.39 32.54 78.37
N VAL A 169 8.81 33.69 78.89
CA VAL A 169 8.40 34.15 80.24
C VAL A 169 6.87 34.25 80.37
N ALA A 170 6.18 34.61 79.28
CA ALA A 170 4.72 34.68 79.22
C ALA A 170 4.04 33.32 79.05
N ARG A 171 4.81 32.23 78.81
CA ARG A 171 4.33 30.87 78.54
C ARG A 171 3.40 30.77 77.32
N ASP A 172 3.51 31.73 76.41
CA ASP A 172 2.65 31.85 75.24
C ASP A 172 3.29 31.25 73.97
N SER A 173 4.58 30.92 73.97
CA SER A 173 5.29 30.28 72.86
C SER A 173 6.49 29.42 73.33
N VAL A 174 6.98 28.54 72.47
CA VAL A 174 8.06 27.59 72.72
C VAL A 174 9.43 28.21 72.40
N ARG A 175 10.43 27.98 73.25
CA ARG A 175 11.81 28.44 73.01
C ARG A 175 12.59 27.45 72.15
N ASP A 176 13.54 27.97 71.39
CA ASP A 176 14.47 27.13 70.63
C ASP A 176 15.62 26.66 71.54
N CYS A 177 15.60 25.38 71.94
CA CYS A 177 16.64 24.78 72.77
C CYS A 177 16.74 23.25 72.58
N PRO A 178 17.90 22.62 72.87
CA PRO A 178 18.12 21.19 72.66
C PRO A 178 17.17 20.27 73.43
N ALA A 179 16.68 20.68 74.61
CA ALA A 179 15.70 19.91 75.38
C ALA A 179 14.34 19.86 74.67
N ASN A 180 13.93 20.94 74.00
CA ASN A 180 12.71 20.98 73.22
C ASN A 180 12.83 20.17 71.93
N GLU A 181 14.02 20.14 71.30
CA GLU A 181 14.30 19.27 70.16
C GLU A 181 14.14 17.78 70.54
N GLN A 182 14.66 17.36 71.70
CA GLN A 182 14.45 16.01 72.24
C GLN A 182 12.95 15.70 72.44
N LEU A 183 12.19 16.62 73.05
CA LEU A 183 10.75 16.46 73.25
C LEU A 183 9.98 16.37 71.92
N ARG A 184 10.36 17.17 70.92
CA ARG A 184 9.78 17.11 69.57
C ARG A 184 10.08 15.77 68.92
N ASP A 185 11.30 15.25 69.01
CA ASP A 185 11.65 13.97 68.41
C ASP A 185 10.91 12.82 69.07
N GLN A 186 10.74 12.88 70.39
CA GLN A 186 9.88 11.94 71.13
C GLN A 186 8.40 12.08 70.77
N LEU A 187 7.90 13.29 70.48
CA LEU A 187 6.57 13.49 69.92
C LEU A 187 6.45 12.88 68.51
N ALA A 188 7.46 13.03 67.66
CA ALA A 188 7.48 12.42 66.34
C ALA A 188 7.41 10.89 66.45
N GLU A 189 8.15 10.29 67.38
CA GLU A 189 8.09 8.86 67.69
C GLU A 189 6.70 8.43 68.17
N LEU A 190 6.11 9.14 69.15
CA LEU A 190 4.74 8.88 69.63
C LEU A 190 3.70 8.98 68.51
N ILE A 191 3.84 9.96 67.60
CA ILE A 191 2.96 10.08 66.44
C ILE A 191 3.10 8.83 65.57
N THR A 192 4.32 8.39 65.25
CA THR A 192 4.52 7.17 64.45
C THR A 192 3.98 5.91 65.11
N GLU A 193 4.14 5.75 66.42
CA GLU A 193 3.53 4.66 67.20
C GLU A 193 2.00 4.71 67.14
N SER A 194 1.42 5.92 67.25
CA SER A 194 -0.02 6.10 67.19
C SER A 194 -0.62 5.70 65.85
N LEU A 195 0.12 5.84 64.73
CA LEU A 195 -0.35 5.42 63.41
C LEU A 195 -0.64 3.92 63.34
N ILE A 196 0.18 3.11 64.01
CA ILE A 196 -0.01 1.66 64.12
C ILE A 196 -1.30 1.37 64.88
N ALA A 197 -1.52 2.03 66.02
CA ALA A 197 -2.75 1.88 66.77
C ALA A 197 -3.98 2.37 65.98
N VAL A 198 -3.88 3.52 65.29
CA VAL A 198 -4.93 4.06 64.41
C VAL A 198 -5.26 3.06 63.30
N ARG A 199 -4.27 2.37 62.72
CA ARG A 199 -4.49 1.27 61.77
C ARG A 199 -5.23 0.10 62.39
N ASP A 200 -4.72 -0.42 63.50
CA ASP A 200 -5.22 -1.65 64.12
C ASP A 200 -6.64 -1.49 64.66
N HIS A 201 -7.06 -0.26 64.96
CA HIS A 201 -8.44 0.09 65.34
C HIS A 201 -9.34 0.48 64.15
N GLY A 202 -8.84 0.39 62.91
CA GLY A 202 -9.62 0.67 61.68
C GLY A 202 -9.82 2.15 61.35
N PHE A 203 -9.10 3.06 62.02
CA PHE A 203 -9.18 4.50 61.76
C PHE A 203 -8.28 4.98 60.61
N LEU A 204 -7.25 4.22 60.23
CA LEU A 204 -6.30 4.57 59.17
C LEU A 204 -6.93 4.40 57.78
N THR A 205 -7.83 5.30 57.43
CA THR A 205 -8.50 5.36 56.11
C THR A 205 -7.82 6.38 55.20
N ILE A 206 -8.19 6.43 53.91
CA ILE A 206 -7.75 7.52 53.03
C ILE A 206 -8.07 8.89 53.64
N GLY A 207 -9.27 9.06 54.20
CA GLY A 207 -9.68 10.34 54.80
C GLY A 207 -8.82 10.74 56.01
N PHE A 208 -8.23 9.78 56.74
CA PHE A 208 -7.30 10.08 57.82
C PHE A 208 -6.00 10.72 57.31
N LEU A 209 -5.59 10.46 56.06
CA LEU A 209 -4.39 11.07 55.49
C LEU A 209 -4.47 12.61 55.45
N ALA A 210 -5.68 13.19 55.43
CA ALA A 210 -5.87 14.63 55.53
C ALA A 210 -5.41 15.25 56.87
N VAL A 211 -5.34 14.43 57.92
CA VAL A 211 -4.90 14.80 59.28
C VAL A 211 -3.38 14.89 59.35
N LEU A 212 -2.68 14.16 58.48
CA LEU A 212 -1.23 14.04 58.49
C LEU A 212 -0.56 15.27 57.87
N PRO A 213 0.64 15.64 58.38
CA PRO A 213 1.38 16.76 57.84
C PRO A 213 1.84 16.49 56.41
N ASN A 214 1.58 17.42 55.50
CA ASN A 214 2.01 17.35 54.10
C ASN A 214 2.86 18.59 53.70
N PRO A 215 3.51 18.59 52.52
CA PRO A 215 4.39 19.70 52.11
C PRO A 215 3.70 21.08 52.02
N LYS A 216 2.37 21.13 51.83
CA LYS A 216 1.62 22.40 51.72
C LYS A 216 1.22 23.01 53.07
N ASP A 217 1.47 22.32 54.19
CA ASP A 217 1.16 22.83 55.53
C ASP A 217 2.11 23.93 56.02
N ASN A 218 3.24 24.14 55.35
CA ASN A 218 4.25 25.13 55.73
C ASN A 218 4.61 25.04 57.22
N LEU A 219 5.01 23.85 57.69
CA LEU A 219 5.37 23.68 59.09
C LEU A 219 6.58 24.58 59.43
N VAL A 220 6.57 25.15 60.63
CA VAL A 220 7.76 25.86 61.14
C VAL A 220 8.93 24.86 61.20
N LYS A 221 10.15 25.32 60.88
CA LYS A 221 11.36 24.46 60.83
C LYS A 221 11.51 23.54 62.03
N PHE A 222 11.13 24.01 63.22
CA PHE A 222 11.15 23.21 64.43
C PHE A 222 10.30 21.94 64.31
N TYR A 223 9.10 21.97 63.72
CA TYR A 223 8.18 20.81 63.62
C TYR A 223 8.35 19.97 62.35
N GLU A 224 9.15 20.41 61.37
CA GLU A 224 9.44 19.67 60.14
C GLU A 224 9.94 18.21 60.36
N PRO A 225 10.73 17.89 61.39
CA PRO A 225 11.10 16.50 61.72
C PRO A 225 9.90 15.57 61.94
N ILE A 226 8.77 16.08 62.44
CA ILE A 226 7.54 15.29 62.62
C ILE A 226 7.03 14.79 61.26
N ARG A 227 6.97 15.66 60.24
CA ARG A 227 6.57 15.24 58.89
C ARG A 227 7.51 14.19 58.32
N LYS A 228 8.83 14.37 58.50
CA LYS A 228 9.84 13.40 58.05
C LYS A 228 9.67 12.04 58.71
N ALA A 229 9.42 12.01 60.02
CA ALA A 229 9.18 10.77 60.76
C ALA A 229 7.91 10.06 60.28
N VAL A 230 6.81 10.79 60.07
CA VAL A 230 5.55 10.24 59.53
C VAL A 230 5.77 9.65 58.13
N VAL A 231 6.40 10.39 57.21
CA VAL A 231 6.70 9.87 55.85
C VAL A 231 7.59 8.63 55.91
N SER A 232 8.62 8.64 56.76
CA SER A 232 9.50 7.48 56.97
C SER A 232 8.74 6.26 57.49
N ALA A 233 7.80 6.46 58.42
CA ALA A 233 6.96 5.38 58.93
C ALA A 233 6.11 4.74 57.81
N PHE A 234 5.51 5.52 56.92
CA PHE A 234 4.74 4.98 55.78
C PHE A 234 5.62 4.24 54.74
N LYS A 235 6.90 4.63 54.59
CA LYS A 235 7.86 3.92 53.74
C LYS A 235 8.30 2.58 54.35
N ASN A 236 8.39 2.49 55.67
CA ASN A 236 8.94 1.32 56.37
C ASN A 236 7.88 0.34 56.86
N GLU A 237 6.71 0.83 57.26
CA GLU A 237 5.62 0.05 57.87
C GLU A 237 4.40 -0.05 56.94
N SER A 238 3.59 -1.08 57.11
CA SER A 238 2.32 -1.24 56.39
C SER A 238 1.26 -0.28 56.91
N LEU A 239 1.34 0.99 56.48
CA LEU A 239 0.48 2.09 56.91
C LEU A 239 -0.25 2.78 55.74
N THR A 240 0.21 2.64 54.50
CA THR A 240 -0.46 3.25 53.35
C THR A 240 -1.76 2.49 53.04
N PRO A 241 -2.94 3.13 53.06
CA PRO A 241 -4.17 2.48 52.67
C PRO A 241 -4.09 1.97 51.23
N THR A 242 -4.49 0.71 51.03
CA THR A 242 -4.52 0.03 49.73
C THR A 242 -5.93 0.03 49.19
N ARG A 243 -6.07 -0.24 47.89
CA ARG A 243 -7.38 -0.30 47.23
C ARG A 243 -8.33 -1.35 47.85
N ASN A 244 -7.79 -2.44 48.40
CA ASN A 244 -8.56 -3.54 48.99
C ASN A 244 -8.80 -3.36 50.50
N ASP A 245 -8.85 -2.10 50.98
CA ASP A 245 -9.06 -1.72 52.39
C ASP A 245 -8.02 -2.29 53.38
N SER A 246 -6.91 -2.84 52.88
CA SER A 246 -5.74 -3.26 53.68
C SER A 246 -4.67 -2.16 53.73
N HIS A 247 -3.51 -2.43 54.33
CA HIS A 247 -2.39 -1.48 54.40
C HIS A 247 -1.09 -2.09 53.87
N GLY A 248 -0.33 -1.29 53.14
CA GLY A 248 0.97 -1.67 52.58
C GLY A 248 2.04 -0.61 52.86
N ARG A 249 3.29 -0.98 52.64
CA ARG A 249 4.43 -0.04 52.67
C ARG A 249 4.39 0.81 51.42
N SER A 250 4.56 2.13 51.54
CA SER A 250 4.44 3.02 50.37
C SER A 250 5.41 2.68 49.24
N VAL A 251 6.61 2.19 49.57
CA VAL A 251 7.66 1.80 48.61
C VAL A 251 7.42 0.45 47.92
N SER A 252 6.37 -0.26 48.29
CA SER A 252 5.99 -1.55 47.70
C SER A 252 4.66 -1.47 46.96
N LEU A 253 4.11 -0.27 46.81
CA LEU A 253 2.84 -0.01 46.16
C LEU A 253 3.06 0.82 44.90
N PHE A 254 2.05 0.81 44.04
CA PHE A 254 1.91 1.66 42.88
C PHE A 254 0.71 2.60 43.03
N ARG A 255 0.82 3.77 42.42
CA ARG A 255 -0.29 4.67 42.15
C ARG A 255 -0.59 4.69 40.66
N GLY A 256 -1.86 4.73 40.32
CA GLY A 256 -2.26 4.71 38.92
C GLY A 256 -3.69 5.19 38.70
N PRO A 257 -4.05 5.49 37.44
CA PRO A 257 -5.39 5.89 37.06
C PRO A 257 -6.42 4.85 37.52
N ALA A 258 -7.55 5.32 38.06
CA ALA A 258 -8.62 4.43 38.53
C ALA A 258 -9.15 3.47 37.44
N ARG A 259 -9.09 3.89 36.16
CA ARG A 259 -9.49 3.06 35.00
C ARG A 259 -8.59 1.84 34.85
N ILE A 260 -7.27 2.03 34.90
CA ILE A 260 -6.28 0.93 34.83
C ILE A 260 -6.48 -0.01 36.00
N ALA A 261 -6.45 0.52 37.24
CA ALA A 261 -6.59 -0.31 38.43
C ALA A 261 -7.94 -1.06 38.46
N SER A 262 -9.00 -0.52 37.85
CA SER A 262 -10.32 -1.19 37.76
C SER A 262 -10.33 -2.45 36.89
N ILE A 263 -9.35 -2.59 36.00
CA ILE A 263 -9.23 -3.70 35.05
C ILE A 263 -8.09 -4.64 35.46
N LEU A 264 -6.98 -4.05 35.91
CA LEU A 264 -5.80 -4.76 36.41
C LEU A 264 -5.80 -4.63 37.93
N ASP A 265 -6.38 -5.60 38.62
CA ASP A 265 -6.36 -5.64 40.08
C ASP A 265 -4.98 -6.07 40.62
N ASP A 266 -4.89 -6.33 41.93
CA ASP A 266 -3.61 -6.75 42.53
C ASP A 266 -3.10 -8.09 41.95
N ASP A 267 -3.97 -9.02 41.55
CA ASP A 267 -3.58 -10.31 40.99
C ASP A 267 -3.05 -10.12 39.55
N GLU A 268 -3.72 -9.29 38.75
CA GLU A 268 -3.21 -8.95 37.41
C GLU A 268 -1.91 -8.15 37.46
N LEU A 269 -1.80 -7.16 38.35
CA LEU A 269 -0.58 -6.37 38.46
C LEU A 269 0.58 -7.21 39.02
N SER A 270 0.30 -8.16 39.93
CA SER A 270 1.26 -9.14 40.40
C SER A 270 1.76 -10.01 39.25
N PHE A 271 0.86 -10.48 38.38
CA PHE A 271 1.24 -11.21 37.18
C PHE A 271 2.13 -10.38 36.23
N LEU A 272 1.84 -9.10 36.03
CA LEU A 272 2.60 -8.26 35.10
C LEU A 272 3.96 -7.80 35.66
N THR A 273 4.08 -7.64 36.98
CA THR A 273 5.29 -7.07 37.61
C THR A 273 6.14 -8.07 38.38
N ASN A 274 5.61 -9.28 38.64
CA ASN A 274 6.18 -10.29 39.56
C ASN A 274 6.29 -9.84 41.03
N TYR A 275 5.65 -8.74 41.43
CA TYR A 275 5.58 -8.33 42.83
C TYR A 275 4.40 -8.97 43.57
N THR A 276 4.48 -9.02 44.91
CA THR A 276 3.45 -9.64 45.75
C THR A 276 2.41 -8.63 46.22
N PRO A 277 1.10 -8.92 46.10
CA PRO A 277 0.02 -8.11 46.65
C PRO A 277 0.16 -7.80 48.16
N PRO A 278 -0.44 -6.70 48.65
CA PRO A 278 -1.16 -5.67 47.87
C PRO A 278 -0.21 -4.78 47.08
N LEU A 279 -0.63 -4.34 45.88
CA LEU A 279 0.18 -3.51 44.98
C LEU A 279 -0.46 -2.15 44.72
N TRP A 280 -1.79 -2.03 44.70
CA TRP A 280 -2.43 -0.73 44.49
C TRP A 280 -2.61 0.07 45.78
N ALA A 281 -2.01 1.27 45.84
CA ALA A 281 -2.39 2.28 46.82
C ALA A 281 -3.82 2.79 46.55
N ALA A 282 -4.53 3.14 47.61
CA ALA A 282 -5.88 3.67 47.48
C ALA A 282 -5.86 5.13 46.99
N ASN A 283 -6.63 5.43 45.93
CA ASN A 283 -6.71 6.79 45.39
C ASN A 283 -7.71 7.64 46.18
N PRO A 284 -7.39 8.91 46.50
CA PRO A 284 -8.30 9.77 47.21
C PRO A 284 -9.50 10.18 46.36
N PRO A 285 -10.62 10.56 46.99
CA PRO A 285 -11.78 11.09 46.28
C PRO A 285 -11.42 12.41 45.58
N PRO A 286 -12.13 12.83 44.51
CA PRO A 286 -11.80 14.03 43.74
C PRO A 286 -11.69 15.35 44.53
N GLN A 287 -12.31 15.43 45.71
CA GLN A 287 -12.31 16.60 46.59
C GLN A 287 -11.19 16.52 47.68
N GLY A 288 -10.51 15.38 47.79
CA GLY A 288 -9.52 15.05 48.82
C GLY A 288 -8.13 15.62 48.54
N HIS A 289 -8.03 16.94 48.43
CA HIS A 289 -6.77 17.59 48.07
C HIS A 289 -5.66 17.39 49.12
N ARG A 290 -5.97 17.27 50.41
CA ARG A 290 -4.95 17.10 51.46
C ARG A 290 -4.41 15.67 51.48
N GLU A 291 -5.30 14.70 51.31
CA GLU A 291 -4.99 13.28 51.19
C GLU A 291 -4.03 13.06 50.01
N GLU A 292 -4.34 13.67 48.85
CA GLU A 292 -3.47 13.65 47.67
C GLU A 292 -2.09 14.25 47.97
N ASN A 293 -2.03 15.45 48.57
CA ASN A 293 -0.74 16.10 48.89
C ASN A 293 0.11 15.26 49.87
N PHE A 294 -0.52 14.49 50.76
CA PHE A 294 0.21 13.59 51.65
C PHE A 294 0.74 12.37 50.88
N LEU A 295 -0.08 11.74 50.05
CA LEU A 295 0.35 10.62 49.21
C LEU A 295 1.50 11.00 48.27
N ASP A 296 1.48 12.21 47.71
CA ASP A 296 2.58 12.74 46.89
C ASP A 296 3.90 12.79 47.67
N SER A 297 3.85 13.06 48.98
CA SER A 297 5.05 13.10 49.83
C SER A 297 5.66 11.72 50.11
N LEU A 298 4.92 10.64 49.82
CA LEU A 298 5.39 9.27 49.98
C LEU A 298 6.22 8.79 48.77
N GLU A 299 6.19 9.50 47.64
CA GLU A 299 6.90 9.16 46.41
C GLU A 299 6.62 7.71 45.96
N ILE A 300 5.35 7.33 45.95
CA ILE A 300 4.91 6.00 45.50
C ILE A 300 5.10 5.90 43.99
N ASP A 301 5.63 4.78 43.51
CA ASP A 301 5.88 4.56 42.09
C ASP A 301 4.58 4.63 41.28
N ASN A 302 4.64 5.23 40.09
CA ASN A 302 3.49 5.31 39.21
C ASN A 302 3.42 4.09 38.30
N TRP A 303 2.21 3.62 38.01
CA TRP A 303 1.94 2.56 37.05
C TRP A 303 0.72 2.94 36.21
N GLY A 304 0.95 3.25 34.94
CA GLY A 304 0.01 3.82 34.00
C GLY A 304 0.01 3.10 32.64
N TRP A 305 -0.40 3.83 31.60
CA TRP A 305 -0.50 3.27 30.24
C TRP A 305 0.88 2.94 29.65
N SER A 306 1.89 3.76 29.91
CA SER A 306 3.26 3.53 29.43
C SER A 306 3.82 2.23 30.01
N GLU A 307 3.71 2.03 31.33
CA GLU A 307 4.19 0.81 31.99
C GLU A 307 3.43 -0.44 31.51
N LEU A 308 2.11 -0.34 31.28
CA LEU A 308 1.32 -1.43 30.70
C LEU A 308 1.84 -1.81 29.29
N VAL A 309 2.03 -0.82 28.42
CA VAL A 309 2.46 -1.04 27.04
C VAL A 309 3.89 -1.55 26.97
N ASP A 310 4.79 -1.06 27.83
CA ASP A 310 6.16 -1.56 27.94
C ASP A 310 6.21 -3.04 28.32
N VAL A 311 5.35 -3.49 29.26
CA VAL A 311 5.25 -4.91 29.61
C VAL A 311 4.79 -5.76 28.43
N LEU A 312 3.80 -5.29 27.66
CA LEU A 312 3.32 -6.02 26.47
C LEU A 312 4.34 -6.04 25.33
N ASN A 313 5.02 -4.92 25.08
CA ASN A 313 6.01 -4.77 24.01
C ASN A 313 7.33 -5.50 24.31
N SER A 314 7.67 -5.68 25.59
CA SER A 314 8.88 -6.41 26.00
C SER A 314 8.73 -7.93 25.93
N ALA A 315 7.53 -8.44 25.65
CA ALA A 315 7.24 -9.87 25.47
C ALA A 315 7.76 -10.44 24.14
N ASN A 316 9.02 -10.17 23.81
CA ASN A 316 9.69 -10.59 22.58
C ASN A 316 10.31 -12.00 22.69
N GLU A 317 10.51 -12.50 23.92
CA GLU A 317 11.00 -13.86 24.17
C GLU A 317 9.84 -14.85 24.18
N ASN A 318 10.06 -16.05 23.62
CA ASN A 318 9.00 -17.06 23.48
C ASN A 318 8.32 -17.42 24.81
N GLU A 319 9.08 -17.49 25.91
CA GLU A 319 8.53 -17.84 27.24
C GLU A 319 7.59 -16.75 27.79
N GLU A 320 7.97 -15.47 27.72
CA GLU A 320 7.12 -14.36 28.16
C GLU A 320 5.90 -14.18 27.25
N ARG A 321 6.08 -14.38 25.93
CA ARG A 321 4.96 -14.39 24.99
C ARG A 321 3.95 -15.49 25.34
N GLU A 322 4.39 -16.74 25.53
CA GLU A 322 3.51 -17.86 25.88
C GLU A 322 2.80 -17.63 27.22
N ARG A 323 3.50 -17.03 28.19
CA ARG A 323 2.95 -16.66 29.48
C ARG A 323 1.82 -15.63 29.36
N ILE A 324 1.98 -14.59 28.54
CA ILE A 324 0.93 -13.59 28.28
C ILE A 324 -0.24 -14.24 27.51
N GLU A 325 0.02 -15.05 26.49
CA GLU A 325 -1.02 -15.77 25.73
C GLU A 325 -1.87 -16.66 26.65
N ASP A 326 -1.25 -17.43 27.55
CA ASP A 326 -1.93 -18.26 28.53
C ASP A 326 -2.78 -17.42 29.52
N TRP A 327 -2.24 -16.32 30.04
CA TRP A 327 -2.95 -15.41 30.93
C TRP A 327 -4.21 -14.81 30.30
N ILE A 328 -4.08 -14.26 29.08
CA ILE A 328 -5.19 -13.68 28.32
C ILE A 328 -6.24 -14.75 27.99
N SER A 329 -5.82 -15.98 27.69
CA SER A 329 -6.72 -17.07 27.34
C SER A 329 -7.72 -17.42 28.44
N LYS A 330 -7.34 -17.24 29.72
CA LYS A 330 -8.15 -17.58 30.90
C LYS A 330 -9.18 -16.51 31.27
N LYS A 331 -9.08 -15.30 30.70
CA LYS A 331 -9.98 -14.18 31.02
C LYS A 331 -11.34 -14.36 30.35
N ASP A 332 -12.40 -13.82 30.96
CA ASP A 332 -13.73 -13.83 30.33
C ASP A 332 -13.86 -12.73 29.26
N ASP A 333 -14.93 -12.80 28.46
CA ASP A 333 -15.12 -11.85 27.36
C ASP A 333 -15.38 -10.41 27.84
N ALA A 334 -15.99 -10.25 29.02
CA ALA A 334 -16.30 -8.94 29.58
C ALA A 334 -15.03 -8.24 30.08
N TRP A 335 -14.11 -8.99 30.68
CA TRP A 335 -12.78 -8.53 31.06
C TRP A 335 -11.97 -8.17 29.80
N LEU A 336 -11.92 -9.06 28.80
CA LEU A 336 -11.19 -8.79 27.55
C LEU A 336 -11.69 -7.55 26.82
N MET A 337 -13.01 -7.31 26.81
CA MET A 337 -13.55 -6.09 26.24
C MET A 337 -13.03 -4.83 26.95
N ARG A 338 -13.01 -4.85 28.29
CA ARG A 338 -12.45 -3.71 29.06
C ARG A 338 -10.96 -3.56 28.81
N PHE A 339 -10.23 -4.67 28.72
CA PHE A 339 -8.80 -4.67 28.44
C PHE A 339 -8.48 -4.14 27.03
N TYR A 340 -9.17 -4.59 25.99
CA TYR A 340 -9.04 -4.04 24.64
C TYR A 340 -9.40 -2.55 24.59
N ALA A 341 -10.44 -2.12 25.31
CA ALA A 341 -10.77 -0.70 25.42
C ALA A 341 -9.64 0.10 26.11
N LEU A 342 -8.99 -0.48 27.11
CA LEU A 342 -7.86 0.14 27.80
C LEU A 342 -6.63 0.28 26.89
N LEU A 343 -6.33 -0.73 26.07
CA LEU A 343 -5.27 -0.68 25.07
C LEU A 343 -5.59 0.33 23.96
N GLY A 344 -6.86 0.39 23.53
CA GLY A 344 -7.33 1.40 22.58
C GLY A 344 -7.18 2.81 23.13
N GLU A 345 -7.46 3.03 24.41
CA GLU A 345 -7.23 4.31 25.11
C GLU A 345 -5.73 4.65 25.15
N ALA A 346 -4.87 3.66 25.39
CA ALA A 346 -3.42 3.85 25.37
C ALA A 346 -2.95 4.40 24.01
N SER A 347 -3.40 3.80 22.91
CA SER A 347 -3.01 4.21 21.56
C SER A 347 -3.68 5.51 21.10
N ASP A 348 -5.00 5.67 21.30
CA ASP A 348 -5.77 6.82 20.80
C ASP A 348 -5.55 8.09 21.64
N GLU A 349 -5.62 7.97 22.97
CA GLU A 349 -5.62 9.14 23.88
C GLU A 349 -4.23 9.43 24.46
N HIS A 350 -3.40 8.40 24.65
CA HIS A 350 -2.07 8.53 25.24
C HIS A 350 -0.92 8.41 24.23
N SER A 351 -1.20 8.13 22.95
CA SER A 351 -0.20 7.99 21.88
C SER A 351 0.85 6.91 22.18
N GLU A 352 0.50 5.89 22.95
CA GLU A 352 1.36 4.75 23.23
C GLU A 352 1.39 3.80 22.03
N TYR A 353 2.59 3.33 21.69
CA TYR A 353 2.78 2.41 20.56
C TYR A 353 2.73 0.96 21.04
N ILE A 354 1.72 0.20 20.61
CA ILE A 354 1.53 -1.19 21.02
C ILE A 354 2.05 -2.12 19.93
N HIS A 355 2.90 -3.07 20.29
CA HIS A 355 3.47 -4.07 19.39
C HIS A 355 3.11 -5.48 19.86
N VAL A 356 1.88 -5.92 19.54
CA VAL A 356 1.38 -7.27 19.89
C VAL A 356 0.96 -8.10 18.68
N ASN A 357 1.45 -7.76 17.48
CA ASN A 357 1.15 -8.47 16.23
C ASN A 357 1.55 -9.96 16.28
N ASP A 358 2.64 -10.25 16.98
CA ASP A 358 3.11 -11.60 17.17
C ASP A 358 2.42 -12.30 18.35
N ILE A 359 1.62 -11.63 19.19
CA ILE A 359 0.96 -12.26 20.33
C ILE A 359 -0.44 -12.72 19.92
N LYS A 360 -0.83 -13.95 20.26
CA LYS A 360 -2.20 -14.45 20.07
C LYS A 360 -3.16 -13.79 21.06
N ILE A 361 -3.43 -12.50 20.87
CA ILE A 361 -4.23 -11.67 21.77
C ILE A 361 -5.70 -11.60 21.36
N VAL A 362 -6.04 -11.84 20.08
CA VAL A 362 -7.40 -11.63 19.57
C VAL A 362 -8.27 -12.87 19.75
N ARG A 363 -9.31 -12.76 20.60
CA ARG A 363 -10.28 -13.82 20.80
C ARG A 363 -11.22 -13.96 19.61
N SER A 364 -11.17 -15.11 18.94
CA SER A 364 -11.90 -15.40 17.72
C SER A 364 -12.77 -16.66 17.82
N LEU A 365 -13.86 -16.66 17.05
CA LEU A 365 -14.77 -17.78 16.87
C LEU A 365 -14.29 -18.67 15.72
N THR A 366 -14.32 -19.98 15.94
CA THR A 366 -14.07 -21.02 14.94
C THR A 366 -15.21 -22.04 14.91
N SER A 367 -15.23 -22.87 13.88
CA SER A 367 -16.16 -24.02 13.81
C SER A 367 -15.99 -25.04 14.93
N LYS A 368 -14.85 -25.05 15.63
CA LYS A 368 -14.50 -26.01 16.69
C LYS A 368 -14.55 -25.39 18.09
N GLY A 369 -14.82 -24.10 18.23
CA GLY A 369 -14.86 -23.39 19.50
C GLY A 369 -14.24 -22.00 19.46
N VAL A 370 -13.92 -21.46 20.64
CA VAL A 370 -13.27 -20.16 20.82
C VAL A 370 -11.76 -20.38 20.95
N ILE A 371 -10.97 -19.61 20.22
CA ILE A 371 -9.50 -19.61 20.33
C ILE A 371 -8.97 -18.16 20.34
N HIS A 372 -7.69 -17.98 20.66
CA HIS A 372 -7.00 -16.72 20.35
C HIS A 372 -6.07 -16.91 19.16
N VAL A 373 -5.99 -15.88 18.33
CA VAL A 373 -5.13 -15.83 17.14
C VAL A 373 -4.38 -14.50 17.09
N ASN A 374 -3.38 -14.43 16.22
CA ASN A 374 -2.70 -13.16 15.94
C ASN A 374 -3.71 -12.16 15.34
N PRO A 375 -3.53 -10.85 15.57
CA PRO A 375 -4.41 -9.82 15.01
C PRO A 375 -4.62 -9.92 13.49
N GLU A 376 -3.56 -10.19 12.73
CA GLU A 376 -3.61 -10.28 11.26
C GLU A 376 -4.43 -11.46 10.73
N ASP A 377 -4.63 -12.50 11.54
CA ASP A 377 -5.40 -13.69 11.19
C ASP A 377 -6.90 -13.52 11.47
N ALA A 378 -7.28 -12.47 12.21
CA ALA A 378 -8.63 -12.24 12.68
C ALA A 378 -9.38 -11.20 11.83
N TYR A 379 -10.67 -11.45 11.62
CA TYR A 379 -11.55 -10.57 10.86
C TYR A 379 -12.79 -10.17 11.65
N PHE A 380 -13.29 -8.95 11.45
CA PHE A 380 -14.61 -8.61 11.93
C PHE A 380 -15.70 -9.35 11.12
N PRO A 381 -16.75 -9.86 11.77
CA PRO A 381 -17.90 -10.42 11.08
C PRO A 381 -18.55 -9.41 10.12
N SER A 382 -18.93 -9.86 8.92
CA SER A 382 -19.73 -9.05 7.99
C SER A 382 -21.07 -8.63 8.62
N LYS A 383 -21.63 -7.48 8.18
CA LYS A 383 -22.93 -6.96 8.65
C LYS A 383 -24.08 -7.96 8.48
N ASP A 384 -23.94 -8.89 7.53
CA ASP A 384 -24.98 -9.89 7.19
C ASP A 384 -24.83 -11.20 8.00
N GLY A 385 -23.85 -11.30 8.90
CA GLY A 385 -23.69 -12.46 9.80
C GLY A 385 -23.30 -13.77 9.11
N SER A 386 -22.87 -13.74 7.84
CA SER A 386 -22.38 -14.93 7.15
C SER A 386 -21.01 -15.34 7.69
N PHE A 387 -21.01 -16.38 8.52
CA PHE A 387 -19.78 -17.04 8.94
C PHE A 387 -19.18 -17.78 7.73
N GLY A 388 -17.97 -17.38 7.33
CA GLY A 388 -17.16 -18.16 6.41
C GLY A 388 -16.89 -19.58 6.96
N SER A 389 -16.46 -20.50 6.09
CA SER A 389 -16.22 -21.91 6.39
C SER A 389 -15.23 -22.18 7.54
N LYS A 390 -15.01 -23.46 7.85
CA LYS A 390 -14.40 -24.03 9.07
C LYS A 390 -13.06 -23.41 9.57
N ASP A 391 -12.33 -22.68 8.74
CA ASP A 391 -10.94 -22.23 8.98
C ASP A 391 -10.74 -20.69 8.94
N THR A 392 -11.79 -19.88 9.11
CA THR A 392 -11.67 -18.41 9.22
C THR A 392 -11.91 -17.95 10.66
N PHE A 393 -11.03 -17.08 11.19
CA PHE A 393 -11.12 -16.57 12.56
C PHE A 393 -11.88 -15.26 12.60
N PHE A 394 -13.10 -15.27 13.12
CA PHE A 394 -13.88 -14.04 13.30
C PHE A 394 -13.76 -13.54 14.73
N VAL A 395 -13.42 -12.27 14.93
CA VAL A 395 -13.36 -11.67 16.26
C VAL A 395 -14.70 -11.89 16.96
N LYS A 396 -14.62 -12.44 18.18
CA LYS A 396 -15.78 -12.73 19.00
C LYS A 396 -16.51 -11.42 19.35
N PRO A 397 -17.78 -11.21 18.94
CA PRO A 397 -18.46 -9.93 19.10
C PRO A 397 -18.49 -9.38 20.53
N GLU A 398 -18.58 -10.26 21.52
CA GLU A 398 -18.64 -9.92 22.93
C GLU A 398 -17.41 -9.15 23.42
N THR A 399 -16.25 -9.35 22.80
CA THR A 399 -14.99 -8.69 23.21
C THR A 399 -14.87 -7.24 22.73
N TYR A 400 -15.77 -6.73 21.89
CA TYR A 400 -15.72 -5.33 21.45
C TYR A 400 -17.09 -4.65 21.34
N LYS A 401 -18.21 -5.39 21.41
CA LYS A 401 -19.57 -4.82 21.36
C LYS A 401 -20.26 -4.69 22.72
N ASN A 402 -19.85 -5.46 23.72
CA ASN A 402 -20.55 -5.52 25.03
C ASN A 402 -20.03 -4.50 26.05
N GLY A 403 -19.44 -3.39 25.60
CA GLY A 403 -19.01 -2.28 26.45
C GLY A 403 -20.14 -1.63 27.25
N SER A 404 -19.81 -1.17 28.46
CA SER A 404 -20.74 -0.45 29.34
C SER A 404 -21.08 0.94 28.79
N SER A 405 -20.18 1.54 28.01
CA SER A 405 -20.35 2.80 27.31
C SER A 405 -20.02 2.66 25.82
N ASN A 406 -20.54 3.57 24.98
CA ASN A 406 -20.19 3.59 23.56
C ASN A 406 -18.70 3.86 23.34
N LYS A 407 -18.11 4.75 24.16
CA LYS A 407 -16.68 5.06 24.09
C LYS A 407 -15.80 3.83 24.35
N GLN A 408 -16.15 2.96 25.29
CA GLN A 408 -15.42 1.69 25.48
C GLN A 408 -15.49 0.77 24.26
N LYS A 409 -16.65 0.70 23.59
CA LYS A 409 -16.83 -0.12 22.38
C LYS A 409 -16.01 0.42 21.21
N GLU A 410 -15.98 1.75 21.06
CA GLU A 410 -15.18 2.45 20.05
C GLU A 410 -13.69 2.22 20.29
N LEU A 411 -13.19 2.38 21.52
CA LEU A 411 -11.78 2.14 21.85
C LEU A 411 -11.37 0.67 21.71
N ALA A 412 -12.18 -0.28 22.18
CA ALA A 412 -11.88 -1.70 22.03
C ALA A 412 -11.80 -2.10 20.55
N ARG A 413 -12.68 -1.53 19.73
CA ARG A 413 -12.66 -1.74 18.30
C ARG A 413 -11.47 -1.05 17.62
N TYR A 414 -11.16 0.18 18.02
CA TYR A 414 -10.03 0.94 17.53
C TYR A 414 -8.73 0.17 17.73
N PHE A 415 -8.50 -0.37 18.93
CA PHE A 415 -7.35 -1.24 19.22
C PHE A 415 -7.24 -2.42 18.25
N LEU A 416 -8.33 -3.15 18.04
CA LEU A 416 -8.36 -4.30 17.14
C LEU A 416 -8.07 -3.88 15.68
N GLU A 417 -8.67 -2.77 15.21
CA GLU A 417 -8.42 -2.24 13.86
C GLU A 417 -6.96 -1.81 13.68
N GLU A 418 -6.38 -1.15 14.68
CA GLU A 418 -5.00 -0.66 14.67
C GLU A 418 -3.97 -1.81 14.67
N MET A 419 -4.27 -2.91 15.37
CA MET A 419 -3.47 -4.14 15.36
C MET A 419 -3.62 -4.97 14.06
N GLY A 420 -4.46 -4.56 13.11
CA GLY A 420 -4.58 -5.22 11.81
C GLY A 420 -5.81 -6.11 11.62
N VAL A 421 -6.74 -6.14 12.59
CA VAL A 421 -8.04 -6.81 12.39
C VAL A 421 -8.85 -5.99 11.39
N CYS A 422 -9.14 -6.57 10.24
CA CYS A 422 -9.92 -5.92 9.19
C CYS A 422 -11.31 -6.53 9.01
N TYR A 423 -12.19 -5.81 8.32
CA TYR A 423 -13.44 -6.40 7.85
C TYR A 423 -13.14 -7.43 6.77
N ALA A 424 -13.79 -8.59 6.88
CA ALA A 424 -13.84 -9.54 5.78
C ALA A 424 -14.66 -8.93 4.61
N ASP A 425 -14.02 -8.17 3.72
CA ASP A 425 -14.61 -7.88 2.41
C ASP A 425 -14.79 -9.22 1.67
N ILE A 426 -15.90 -9.38 0.97
CA ILE A 426 -16.25 -10.61 0.24
C ILE A 426 -15.09 -11.00 -0.69
N LYS A 427 -14.36 -10.02 -1.23
CA LYS A 427 -13.14 -10.22 -2.01
C LYS A 427 -12.02 -10.92 -1.22
N ALA A 428 -11.71 -10.46 0.00
CA ALA A 428 -10.68 -11.05 0.86
C ALA A 428 -11.04 -12.50 1.24
N LEU A 429 -12.32 -12.77 1.53
CA LEU A 429 -12.81 -14.12 1.77
C LEU A 429 -12.60 -15.02 0.54
N ILE A 430 -12.87 -14.51 -0.66
CA ILE A 430 -12.64 -15.24 -1.92
C ILE A 430 -11.15 -15.52 -2.14
N GLU A 431 -10.27 -14.54 -1.90
CA GLU A 431 -8.82 -14.70 -2.04
C GLU A 431 -8.26 -15.75 -1.07
N LEU A 432 -8.75 -15.79 0.18
CA LEU A 432 -8.41 -16.83 1.15
C LEU A 432 -8.85 -18.22 0.68
N ARG A 433 -10.07 -18.35 0.12
CA ARG A 433 -10.56 -19.62 -0.42
C ARG A 433 -9.72 -20.10 -1.59
N ILE A 434 -9.39 -19.19 -2.50
CA ILE A 434 -8.51 -19.49 -3.63
C ILE A 434 -7.15 -20.01 -3.13
N LYS A 435 -6.53 -19.33 -2.15
CA LYS A 435 -5.26 -19.79 -1.54
C LYS A 435 -5.38 -21.19 -0.95
N PHE A 436 -6.48 -21.50 -0.25
CA PHE A 436 -6.72 -22.83 0.31
C PHE A 436 -6.75 -23.93 -0.75
N TYR A 437 -7.43 -23.68 -1.88
CA TYR A 437 -7.45 -24.65 -2.99
C TYR A 437 -6.09 -24.78 -3.67
N GLU A 438 -5.32 -23.69 -3.77
CA GLU A 438 -3.94 -23.70 -4.30
C GLU A 438 -2.93 -24.40 -3.36
N SER A 439 -3.10 -24.35 -2.03
CA SER A 439 -2.22 -25.04 -1.09
C SER A 439 -2.59 -26.52 -0.92
N SER A 440 -3.87 -26.85 -0.95
CA SER A 440 -4.37 -28.24 -0.83
C SER A 440 -4.00 -29.10 -2.04
N THR A 441 -3.65 -28.50 -3.18
CA THR A 441 -3.18 -29.26 -4.35
C THR A 441 -1.80 -29.92 -4.14
N GLU A 442 -0.92 -29.35 -3.33
CA GLU A 442 0.39 -29.95 -3.01
C GLU A 442 0.25 -31.20 -2.13
N GLU A 443 -0.73 -31.23 -1.21
CA GLU A 443 -1.00 -32.40 -0.37
C GLU A 443 -1.70 -33.54 -1.15
N ILE A 444 -2.61 -33.21 -2.07
CA ILE A 444 -3.30 -34.22 -2.91
C ILE A 444 -2.35 -34.86 -3.93
N GLU A 445 -1.38 -34.11 -4.47
CA GLU A 445 -0.34 -34.68 -5.35
C GLU A 445 0.58 -35.64 -4.58
N ASN A 446 0.90 -35.37 -3.32
CA ASN A 446 1.67 -36.28 -2.47
C ASN A 446 0.90 -37.58 -2.14
N TRP A 447 -0.43 -37.56 -2.10
CA TRP A 447 -1.27 -38.75 -1.88
C TRP A 447 -1.31 -39.72 -3.08
N LEU A 448 -0.98 -39.24 -4.28
CA LEU A 448 -0.98 -40.05 -5.52
C LEU A 448 0.28 -40.93 -5.69
N TYR A 449 1.34 -40.70 -4.90
CA TYR A 449 2.60 -41.45 -4.98
C TYR A 449 2.73 -42.63 -3.99
N ASP A 450 1.73 -42.87 -3.14
CA ASP A 450 1.75 -44.00 -2.21
C ASP A 450 1.41 -45.34 -2.91
N GLU A 451 2.40 -46.22 -3.03
CA GLU A 451 2.29 -47.57 -3.62
C GLU A 451 1.27 -48.47 -2.87
N LYS A 452 1.01 -48.24 -1.58
CA LYS A 452 -0.06 -48.98 -0.86
C LYS A 452 -1.45 -48.63 -1.37
N PHE A 453 -1.65 -47.41 -1.88
CA PHE A 453 -2.95 -46.94 -2.35
C PHE A 453 -3.27 -47.42 -3.78
N LYS A 454 -2.27 -47.59 -4.66
CA LYS A 454 -2.48 -48.23 -5.98
C LYS A 454 -3.01 -49.67 -5.85
N SER A 455 -2.57 -50.40 -4.83
CA SER A 455 -3.07 -51.73 -4.50
C SER A 455 -4.50 -51.69 -3.91
N TRP A 456 -4.87 -50.60 -3.24
CA TRP A 456 -6.20 -50.41 -2.66
C TRP A 456 -7.24 -50.02 -3.73
N VAL A 457 -6.91 -49.10 -4.65
CA VAL A 457 -7.77 -48.66 -5.77
C VAL A 457 -8.09 -49.80 -6.75
N LYS A 458 -7.19 -50.78 -6.94
CA LYS A 458 -7.48 -51.97 -7.76
C LYS A 458 -8.53 -52.91 -7.17
N SER A 459 -8.89 -52.76 -5.90
CA SER A 459 -9.74 -53.73 -5.17
C SER A 459 -11.21 -53.33 -5.01
N ARG A 460 -11.66 -52.19 -5.54
CA ARG A 460 -13.06 -51.76 -5.44
C ARG A 460 -13.53 -51.04 -6.71
N HIS A 461 -14.56 -51.59 -7.36
CA HIS A 461 -15.35 -50.87 -8.36
C HIS A 461 -16.07 -49.68 -7.69
N GLU A 462 -16.00 -48.51 -8.33
CA GLU A 462 -17.00 -47.43 -8.37
C GLU A 462 -17.85 -47.20 -7.10
N GLY A 463 -17.20 -46.87 -5.97
CA GLY A 463 -17.88 -46.43 -4.75
C GLY A 463 -17.08 -45.35 -4.02
N ASP A 464 -17.65 -44.14 -4.01
CA ASP A 464 -17.36 -42.98 -3.16
C ASP A 464 -15.94 -42.42 -3.07
N PHE A 465 -15.52 -41.79 -4.18
CA PHE A 465 -14.60 -40.64 -4.11
C PHE A 465 -15.36 -39.31 -3.88
N GLN A 466 -16.71 -39.32 -3.94
CA GLN A 466 -17.59 -38.17 -3.68
C GLN A 466 -17.55 -37.69 -2.22
N ASP A 467 -17.15 -38.54 -1.26
CA ASP A 467 -17.07 -38.20 0.17
C ASP A 467 -15.92 -37.24 0.53
N LYS A 468 -14.97 -36.97 -0.38
CA LYS A 468 -13.82 -36.09 -0.11
C LYS A 468 -14.00 -34.63 -0.56
N ILE A 469 -14.89 -34.36 -1.52
CA ILE A 469 -15.22 -32.97 -1.91
C ILE A 469 -16.41 -32.55 -1.03
N GLY A 470 -16.09 -31.95 0.11
CA GLY A 470 -17.10 -31.53 1.09
C GLY A 470 -18.12 -30.56 0.49
N ALA A 471 -19.35 -30.56 1.04
CA ALA A 471 -20.44 -29.67 0.61
C ALA A 471 -20.04 -28.17 0.56
N SER A 472 -19.07 -27.76 1.39
CA SER A 472 -18.50 -26.41 1.41
C SER A 472 -17.88 -25.96 0.10
N TYR A 473 -17.34 -26.88 -0.73
CA TYR A 473 -16.76 -26.52 -2.03
C TYR A 473 -17.80 -25.92 -2.98
N TYR A 474 -18.98 -26.51 -3.03
CA TYR A 474 -20.05 -26.03 -3.91
C TYR A 474 -20.63 -24.70 -3.44
N GLU A 475 -20.62 -24.45 -2.12
CA GLU A 475 -20.98 -23.14 -1.57
C GLU A 475 -19.92 -22.07 -1.92
N ASP A 476 -18.63 -22.42 -1.92
CA ASP A 476 -17.58 -21.52 -2.40
C ASP A 476 -17.73 -21.22 -3.91
N ILE A 477 -18.07 -22.22 -4.74
CA ILE A 477 -18.36 -22.00 -6.17
C ILE A 477 -19.56 -21.06 -6.35
N LYS A 478 -20.64 -21.23 -5.57
CA LYS A 478 -21.79 -20.30 -5.60
C LYS A 478 -21.37 -18.89 -5.17
N LEU A 479 -20.53 -18.76 -4.15
CA LEU A 479 -19.98 -17.48 -3.71
C LEU A 479 -19.17 -16.82 -4.84
N PHE A 480 -18.28 -17.56 -5.50
CA PHE A 480 -17.48 -17.07 -6.63
C PHE A 480 -18.35 -16.56 -7.78
N ILE A 481 -19.36 -17.34 -8.17
CA ILE A 481 -20.34 -16.96 -9.20
C ILE A 481 -21.08 -15.68 -8.79
N SER A 482 -21.57 -15.60 -7.55
CA SER A 482 -22.32 -14.45 -7.05
C SER A 482 -21.48 -13.17 -7.04
N TYR A 483 -20.20 -13.27 -6.67
CA TYR A 483 -19.27 -12.16 -6.67
C TYR A 483 -18.91 -11.72 -8.09
N TRP A 484 -18.61 -12.67 -8.98
CA TRP A 484 -18.33 -12.37 -10.38
C TRP A 484 -19.52 -11.69 -11.08
N LYS A 485 -20.76 -12.12 -10.80
CA LYS A 485 -21.96 -11.46 -11.35
C LYS A 485 -22.08 -9.99 -10.96
N LYS A 486 -21.70 -9.64 -9.72
CA LYS A 486 -21.67 -8.25 -9.24
C LYS A 486 -20.45 -7.48 -9.77
N ASN A 487 -19.33 -8.18 -10.00
CA ASN A 487 -18.04 -7.60 -10.37
C ASN A 487 -17.43 -8.28 -11.62
N PRO A 488 -18.08 -8.21 -12.80
CA PRO A 488 -17.67 -8.99 -13.97
C PRO A 488 -16.29 -8.60 -14.54
N THR A 489 -15.80 -7.40 -14.21
CA THR A 489 -14.46 -6.92 -14.59
C THR A 489 -13.33 -7.62 -13.83
N GLU A 490 -13.61 -8.20 -12.66
CA GLU A 490 -12.62 -8.84 -11.77
C GLU A 490 -12.38 -10.33 -12.07
N ARG A 491 -12.70 -10.81 -13.27
CA ARG A 491 -12.50 -12.21 -13.68
C ARG A 491 -11.06 -12.73 -13.52
N SER A 492 -10.05 -11.84 -13.52
CA SER A 492 -8.64 -12.20 -13.31
C SER A 492 -8.38 -12.78 -11.92
N LEU A 493 -9.25 -12.49 -10.94
CA LEU A 493 -9.19 -13.08 -9.60
C LEU A 493 -9.20 -14.61 -9.64
N PHE A 494 -9.92 -15.19 -10.61
CA PHE A 494 -10.12 -16.65 -10.72
C PHE A 494 -9.35 -17.30 -11.89
N GLY A 495 -9.02 -16.54 -12.94
CA GLY A 495 -8.64 -17.12 -14.24
C GLY A 495 -7.35 -17.96 -14.29
N ASN A 496 -6.42 -17.73 -13.36
CA ASN A 496 -5.15 -18.47 -13.25
C ASN A 496 -5.05 -19.33 -11.99
N LYS A 497 -6.19 -19.62 -11.36
CA LYS A 497 -6.27 -20.24 -10.04
C LYS A 497 -6.72 -21.68 -10.13
N THR A 498 -6.10 -22.56 -9.36
CA THR A 498 -6.40 -24.00 -9.34
C THR A 498 -7.65 -24.29 -8.50
N ILE A 499 -8.84 -24.05 -9.06
CA ILE A 499 -10.12 -24.04 -8.32
C ILE A 499 -11.23 -24.90 -8.94
N LEU A 500 -10.97 -25.50 -10.11
CA LEU A 500 -11.93 -26.32 -10.86
C LEU A 500 -11.45 -27.77 -10.95
N LEU A 501 -12.40 -28.70 -11.14
CA LEU A 501 -12.13 -30.13 -11.26
C LEU A 501 -12.25 -30.58 -12.72
N GLY A 502 -11.26 -31.33 -13.20
CA GLY A 502 -11.28 -31.97 -14.52
C GLY A 502 -10.76 -33.39 -14.49
N LEU A 503 -10.86 -34.08 -15.63
CA LEU A 503 -10.46 -35.48 -15.79
C LEU A 503 -9.09 -35.58 -16.49
N SER A 504 -8.17 -36.33 -15.89
CA SER A 504 -6.85 -36.64 -16.48
C SER A 504 -6.90 -37.86 -17.41
N ASN A 505 -5.79 -38.11 -18.13
CA ASN A 505 -5.61 -39.31 -18.95
C ASN A 505 -5.71 -40.56 -18.06
N GLY A 506 -6.85 -41.26 -18.13
CA GLY A 506 -7.19 -42.38 -17.24
C GLY A 506 -8.43 -42.16 -16.35
N ASN A 507 -9.26 -41.13 -16.61
CA ASN A 507 -10.49 -40.80 -15.86
C ASN A 507 -10.28 -40.47 -14.36
N THR A 508 -9.07 -40.11 -13.95
CA THR A 508 -8.81 -39.64 -12.59
C THR A 508 -9.13 -38.15 -12.45
N LEU A 509 -9.81 -37.80 -11.36
CA LEU A 509 -10.16 -36.43 -11.03
C LEU A 509 -8.92 -35.63 -10.58
N CYS A 510 -8.77 -34.39 -11.05
CA CYS A 510 -7.68 -33.50 -10.67
C CYS A 510 -8.14 -32.04 -10.60
N TRP A 511 -7.50 -31.27 -9.71
CA TRP A 511 -7.68 -29.83 -9.59
C TRP A 511 -6.87 -29.12 -10.67
N LEU A 512 -7.51 -28.18 -11.38
CA LEU A 512 -6.96 -27.53 -12.57
C LEU A 512 -7.32 -26.06 -12.63
N LYS A 513 -6.52 -25.30 -13.37
CA LYS A 513 -6.79 -23.91 -13.72
C LYS A 513 -7.83 -23.84 -14.83
N PRO A 514 -8.63 -22.76 -14.91
CA PRO A 514 -9.59 -22.58 -15.99
C PRO A 514 -8.99 -22.74 -17.40
N ASN A 515 -7.79 -22.20 -17.64
CA ASN A 515 -7.13 -22.26 -18.95
C ASN A 515 -6.62 -23.67 -19.34
N GLU A 516 -6.60 -24.64 -18.41
CA GLU A 516 -6.23 -26.03 -18.63
C GLU A 516 -7.44 -26.92 -18.97
N LEU A 517 -8.64 -26.34 -18.95
CA LEU A 517 -9.91 -27.05 -19.09
C LEU A 517 -10.63 -26.72 -20.40
N CYS A 518 -11.40 -27.68 -20.90
CA CYS A 518 -12.38 -27.51 -21.97
C CYS A 518 -13.78 -27.96 -21.54
N LEU A 519 -14.79 -27.27 -22.08
CA LEU A 519 -16.21 -27.57 -21.88
C LEU A 519 -16.72 -28.46 -23.00
N ASP A 520 -17.36 -29.56 -22.61
CA ASP A 520 -18.06 -30.46 -23.51
C ASP A 520 -19.30 -31.06 -22.79
N THR A 521 -19.91 -32.09 -23.37
CA THR A 521 -20.99 -32.88 -22.77
C THR A 521 -20.60 -33.31 -21.34
N PRO A 522 -21.50 -33.11 -20.33
CA PRO A 522 -22.93 -32.82 -20.45
C PRO A 522 -23.31 -31.33 -20.45
N TYR A 523 -22.36 -30.40 -20.39
CA TYR A 523 -22.67 -28.97 -20.26
C TYR A 523 -23.11 -28.35 -21.59
N ILE A 524 -22.31 -28.58 -22.64
CA ILE A 524 -22.53 -28.09 -24.00
C ILE A 524 -21.91 -29.11 -24.94
N GLU A 525 -22.61 -29.53 -26.00
CA GLU A 525 -22.06 -30.45 -27.00
C GLU A 525 -21.06 -29.70 -27.91
N THR A 526 -19.76 -29.78 -27.61
CA THR A 526 -18.71 -29.08 -28.38
C THR A 526 -17.85 -30.06 -29.18
N GLY A 527 -17.63 -31.27 -28.67
CA GLY A 527 -16.67 -32.24 -29.24
C GLY A 527 -15.21 -31.91 -28.92
N LEU A 528 -14.94 -31.01 -27.97
CA LEU A 528 -13.58 -30.70 -27.51
C LEU A 528 -12.94 -31.84 -26.73
N ALA A 529 -13.73 -32.63 -25.98
CA ALA A 529 -13.20 -33.75 -25.19
C ALA A 529 -12.58 -34.86 -26.06
N GLU A 530 -12.94 -34.95 -27.34
CA GLU A 530 -12.34 -35.89 -28.30
C GLU A 530 -10.95 -35.42 -28.80
N LEU A 531 -10.63 -34.14 -28.62
CA LEU A 531 -9.48 -33.47 -29.23
C LEU A 531 -8.44 -32.99 -28.20
N ILE A 532 -8.48 -33.56 -26.99
CA ILE A 532 -7.61 -33.21 -25.85
C ILE A 532 -6.12 -33.31 -26.19
N ASP A 533 -5.75 -34.23 -27.09
CA ASP A 533 -4.37 -34.41 -27.54
C ASP A 533 -3.87 -33.28 -28.43
N ILE A 534 -4.76 -32.47 -29.02
CA ILE A 534 -4.42 -31.35 -29.89
C ILE A 534 -4.30 -30.07 -29.06
N HIS A 535 -5.36 -29.66 -28.34
CA HIS A 535 -5.32 -28.42 -27.55
C HIS A 535 -4.67 -28.59 -26.17
N LYS A 536 -4.34 -29.81 -25.75
CA LYS A 536 -3.73 -30.10 -24.44
C LYS A 536 -4.54 -29.56 -23.26
N LYS A 537 -5.87 -29.58 -23.37
CA LYS A 537 -6.79 -29.21 -22.28
C LYS A 537 -7.63 -30.40 -21.88
N LYS A 538 -7.90 -30.54 -20.58
CA LYS A 538 -8.66 -31.65 -20.00
C LYS A 538 -10.16 -31.32 -19.98
N PRO A 539 -11.06 -32.30 -20.12
CA PRO A 539 -12.48 -32.05 -20.01
C PRO A 539 -12.86 -31.71 -18.56
N LEU A 540 -13.75 -30.73 -18.40
CA LEU A 540 -14.35 -30.39 -17.10
C LEU A 540 -15.10 -31.60 -16.54
N TRP A 541 -14.98 -31.84 -15.23
CA TRP A 541 -15.58 -33.01 -14.59
C TRP A 541 -17.11 -32.95 -14.62
N PRO A 542 -17.84 -33.96 -15.16
CA PRO A 542 -19.30 -33.91 -15.33
C PRO A 542 -20.11 -33.78 -14.02
N GLY A 543 -19.52 -34.14 -12.88
CA GLY A 543 -20.23 -34.18 -11.59
C GLY A 543 -20.78 -32.85 -11.07
N TYR A 544 -20.40 -31.70 -11.65
CA TYR A 544 -21.07 -30.43 -11.31
C TYR A 544 -22.55 -30.43 -11.70
N GLN A 545 -22.96 -31.21 -12.70
CA GLN A 545 -24.36 -31.30 -13.14
C GLN A 545 -25.27 -31.88 -12.05
N ASP A 546 -24.76 -32.82 -11.26
CA ASP A 546 -25.53 -33.51 -10.23
C ASP A 546 -25.67 -32.68 -8.94
N LYS A 547 -24.83 -31.66 -8.76
CA LYS A 547 -24.74 -30.85 -7.53
C LYS A 547 -25.28 -29.43 -7.68
N LEU A 548 -25.41 -28.94 -8.90
CA LEU A 548 -25.97 -27.62 -9.21
C LEU A 548 -27.36 -27.77 -9.84
N ASN A 549 -28.32 -26.97 -9.39
CA ASN A 549 -29.64 -26.96 -10.03
C ASN A 549 -29.56 -26.30 -11.44
N LYS A 550 -30.64 -26.40 -12.22
CA LYS A 550 -30.65 -25.92 -13.63
C LYS A 550 -30.26 -24.44 -13.79
N SER A 551 -30.62 -23.57 -12.85
CA SER A 551 -30.25 -22.14 -12.89
C SER A 551 -28.80 -21.94 -12.51
N GLU A 552 -28.35 -22.59 -11.43
CA GLU A 552 -26.97 -22.53 -10.94
C GLU A 552 -25.99 -23.09 -11.97
N LEU A 553 -26.36 -24.16 -12.67
CA LEU A 553 -25.54 -24.79 -13.71
C LEU A 553 -25.31 -23.85 -14.89
N LYS A 554 -26.34 -23.09 -15.29
CA LYS A 554 -26.21 -22.05 -16.34
C LYS A 554 -25.23 -20.96 -15.88
N ASP A 555 -25.42 -20.47 -14.66
CA ASP A 555 -24.56 -19.43 -14.09
C ASP A 555 -23.11 -19.89 -13.94
N PHE A 556 -22.91 -21.16 -13.57
CA PHE A 556 -21.61 -21.79 -13.49
C PHE A 556 -20.93 -21.88 -14.86
N VAL A 557 -21.65 -22.31 -15.90
CA VAL A 557 -21.12 -22.36 -17.28
C VAL A 557 -20.74 -20.96 -17.79
N ASP A 558 -21.57 -19.96 -17.51
CA ASP A 558 -21.27 -18.56 -17.85
C ASP A 558 -20.01 -18.05 -17.11
N PHE A 559 -19.91 -18.34 -15.81
CA PHE A 559 -18.77 -17.99 -14.97
C PHE A 559 -17.46 -18.64 -15.44
N ILE A 560 -17.41 -19.97 -15.57
CA ILE A 560 -16.19 -20.69 -15.94
C ILE A 560 -15.72 -20.33 -17.37
N THR A 561 -16.66 -20.05 -18.27
CA THR A 561 -16.37 -19.51 -19.60
C THR A 561 -15.73 -18.12 -19.50
N ALA A 562 -16.24 -17.26 -18.62
CA ALA A 562 -15.74 -15.90 -18.45
C ALA A 562 -14.33 -15.86 -17.87
N ILE A 563 -13.97 -16.82 -17.01
CA ILE A 563 -12.66 -16.90 -16.34
C ILE A 563 -11.62 -17.70 -17.14
N GLY A 564 -11.99 -18.37 -18.25
CA GLY A 564 -11.01 -18.89 -19.22
C GLY A 564 -11.14 -20.35 -19.63
N VAL A 565 -12.19 -21.08 -19.22
CA VAL A 565 -12.42 -22.44 -19.70
C VAL A 565 -12.78 -22.45 -21.19
N MET A 566 -12.14 -23.33 -21.95
CA MET A 566 -12.29 -23.38 -23.41
C MET A 566 -13.67 -23.91 -23.80
N LYS A 567 -14.49 -23.08 -24.47
CA LYS A 567 -15.81 -23.47 -25.01
C LYS A 567 -15.88 -23.64 -26.53
N GLY A 568 -14.76 -23.46 -27.22
CA GLY A 568 -14.64 -23.53 -28.67
C GLY A 568 -13.28 -23.04 -29.14
N LEU A 569 -13.01 -23.12 -30.45
CA LEU A 569 -11.78 -22.58 -31.03
C LEU A 569 -11.86 -21.05 -31.12
N ALA A 570 -10.76 -20.39 -30.78
CA ALA A 570 -10.62 -18.95 -30.86
C ALA A 570 -9.58 -18.57 -31.92
N ILE A 571 -9.91 -17.58 -32.76
CA ILE A 571 -8.95 -16.97 -33.67
C ILE A 571 -8.17 -15.92 -32.88
N ILE A 572 -6.87 -16.15 -32.73
CA ILE A 572 -5.97 -15.32 -31.94
C ILE A 572 -5.01 -14.54 -32.86
N LYS A 573 -4.50 -13.42 -32.36
CA LYS A 573 -3.38 -12.73 -33.01
C LYS A 573 -2.13 -13.61 -32.90
N THR A 574 -1.42 -13.81 -34.01
CA THR A 574 -0.19 -14.59 -34.07
C THR A 574 0.95 -13.78 -34.69
N SER A 575 2.15 -14.32 -34.64
CA SER A 575 3.35 -13.71 -35.18
C SER A 575 3.32 -13.65 -36.70
N ILE A 576 3.55 -12.46 -37.27
CA ILE A 576 3.70 -12.24 -38.72
C ILE A 576 4.89 -13.00 -39.33
N PHE A 577 5.91 -13.37 -38.53
CA PHE A 577 7.15 -13.98 -39.02
C PHE A 577 6.93 -15.38 -39.60
N ARG A 578 5.87 -16.07 -39.17
CA ARG A 578 5.50 -17.40 -39.68
C ARG A 578 4.63 -17.34 -40.93
N ASN A 579 4.25 -16.15 -41.39
CA ASN A 579 3.50 -16.00 -42.62
C ASN A 579 4.41 -16.33 -43.82
N LYS A 580 3.98 -17.25 -44.70
CA LYS A 580 4.75 -17.62 -45.90
C LYS A 580 5.01 -16.42 -46.84
N LYS A 581 4.20 -15.36 -46.73
CA LYS A 581 4.33 -14.10 -47.47
C LYS A 581 4.96 -12.97 -46.64
N TYR A 582 5.65 -13.29 -45.54
CA TYR A 582 6.36 -12.31 -44.69
C TYR A 582 7.29 -11.40 -45.51
N ASN A 583 8.06 -12.00 -46.42
CA ASN A 583 8.74 -11.39 -47.58
C ASN A 583 8.07 -10.11 -48.12
N LEU A 584 6.83 -10.31 -48.54
CA LEU A 584 6.00 -9.31 -49.18
C LEU A 584 5.40 -8.33 -48.19
N LEU A 585 5.14 -8.77 -46.95
CA LEU A 585 4.59 -7.95 -45.88
C LEU A 585 5.55 -6.83 -45.45
N ILE A 586 6.87 -7.08 -45.46
CA ILE A 586 7.91 -6.14 -45.01
C ILE A 586 8.72 -5.50 -46.16
N SER A 587 8.35 -5.73 -47.42
CA SER A 587 9.18 -5.40 -48.59
C SER A 587 9.56 -3.91 -48.69
N TYR A 588 8.70 -2.99 -48.24
CA TYR A 588 8.93 -1.54 -48.30
C TYR A 588 9.64 -0.96 -47.08
N SER A 589 9.94 -1.76 -46.07
CA SER A 589 10.40 -1.33 -44.74
C SER A 589 11.71 -1.99 -44.30
N GLN A 590 12.41 -2.70 -45.19
CA GLN A 590 13.63 -3.47 -44.86
C GLN A 590 14.78 -2.59 -44.32
N HIS A 591 14.69 -1.26 -44.47
CA HIS A 591 15.65 -0.28 -43.94
C HIS A 591 15.02 0.76 -43.02
N THR A 592 13.79 0.53 -42.55
CA THR A 592 13.04 1.50 -41.75
C THR A 592 12.96 1.04 -40.30
N LYS A 593 13.31 1.94 -39.36
CA LYS A 593 13.19 1.67 -37.93
C LYS A 593 11.71 1.68 -37.51
N GLU A 594 11.30 0.63 -36.83
CA GLU A 594 9.97 0.55 -36.22
C GLU A 594 9.88 1.47 -35.00
N THR A 595 8.70 2.07 -34.82
CA THR A 595 8.39 2.92 -33.66
C THR A 595 7.26 2.32 -32.83
N SER A 596 6.90 2.96 -31.72
CA SER A 596 5.76 2.56 -30.87
C SER A 596 4.40 2.54 -31.58
N THR A 597 4.32 3.09 -32.80
CA THR A 597 3.10 3.12 -33.63
C THR A 597 3.04 2.00 -34.69
N ALA A 598 4.01 1.08 -34.67
CA ALA A 598 4.05 -0.05 -35.57
C ALA A 598 2.81 -0.96 -35.40
N THR A 599 2.30 -1.48 -36.51
CA THR A 599 1.24 -2.50 -36.52
C THR A 599 1.83 -3.81 -36.99
N ARG A 600 1.61 -4.88 -36.21
CA ARG A 600 2.02 -6.25 -36.55
C ARG A 600 0.89 -7.18 -36.19
N GLU A 601 0.08 -7.52 -37.17
CA GLU A 601 -1.12 -8.33 -36.96
C GLU A 601 -1.13 -9.47 -37.97
N ASP A 602 -1.16 -10.70 -37.47
CA ASP A 602 -1.56 -11.89 -38.23
C ASP A 602 -2.50 -12.69 -37.34
N TYR A 603 -3.21 -13.66 -37.91
CA TYR A 603 -4.25 -14.39 -37.22
C TYR A 603 -4.18 -15.88 -37.53
N SER A 604 -4.44 -16.71 -36.53
CA SER A 604 -4.57 -18.16 -36.68
C SER A 604 -5.40 -18.75 -35.52
N ILE A 605 -5.65 -20.05 -35.58
CA ILE A 605 -6.15 -20.82 -34.44
C ILE A 605 -4.95 -21.54 -33.83
N GLU A 606 -4.86 -21.61 -32.50
CA GLU A 606 -3.80 -22.35 -31.82
C GLU A 606 -3.84 -23.83 -32.23
N HIS A 607 -2.70 -24.42 -32.59
CA HIS A 607 -2.59 -25.78 -33.13
C HIS A 607 -3.42 -26.07 -34.40
N LEU A 608 -3.78 -25.05 -35.19
CA LEU A 608 -4.64 -25.21 -36.38
C LEU A 608 -4.18 -26.31 -37.35
N GLU A 609 -2.87 -26.41 -37.62
CA GLU A 609 -2.36 -27.45 -38.52
C GLU A 609 -2.62 -28.86 -37.99
N ASP A 610 -2.54 -29.07 -36.68
CA ASP A 610 -2.75 -30.39 -36.06
C ASP A 610 -4.23 -30.80 -36.14
N TYR A 611 -5.13 -29.82 -35.96
CA TYR A 611 -6.56 -30.00 -36.24
C TYR A 611 -6.82 -30.36 -37.70
N LEU A 612 -6.17 -29.67 -38.65
CA LEU A 612 -6.37 -29.91 -40.08
C LEU A 612 -5.74 -31.23 -40.57
N LYS A 613 -4.69 -31.74 -39.92
CA LYS A 613 -4.03 -33.02 -40.24
C LYS A 613 -4.83 -34.24 -39.78
N ARG A 614 -5.75 -34.08 -38.82
CA ARG A 614 -6.60 -35.15 -38.28
C ARG A 614 -8.08 -34.77 -38.40
N PRO A 615 -8.62 -34.64 -39.62
CA PRO A 615 -9.98 -34.15 -39.81
C PRO A 615 -11.00 -35.13 -39.21
N SER A 616 -11.81 -34.63 -38.29
CA SER A 616 -13.02 -35.26 -37.77
C SER A 616 -14.20 -34.31 -37.91
N ILE A 617 -15.44 -34.82 -37.87
CA ILE A 617 -16.63 -33.97 -37.97
C ILE A 617 -16.65 -32.95 -36.81
N SER A 618 -16.34 -33.38 -35.58
CA SER A 618 -16.22 -32.53 -34.39
C SER A 618 -15.19 -31.41 -34.60
N CYS A 619 -14.00 -31.76 -35.11
CA CYS A 619 -12.93 -30.81 -35.42
C CYS A 619 -13.36 -29.80 -36.49
N ALA A 620 -13.93 -30.28 -37.60
CA ALA A 620 -14.40 -29.42 -38.68
C ALA A 620 -15.49 -28.46 -38.21
N ARG A 621 -16.42 -28.92 -37.38
CA ARG A 621 -17.48 -28.09 -36.80
C ARG A 621 -16.90 -26.98 -35.92
N LEU A 622 -15.93 -27.29 -35.07
CA LEU A 622 -15.24 -26.31 -34.22
C LEU A 622 -14.50 -25.24 -35.03
N ILE A 623 -13.79 -25.64 -36.10
CA ILE A 623 -13.11 -24.69 -37.00
C ILE A 623 -14.13 -23.83 -37.74
N TRP A 624 -15.20 -24.45 -38.25
CA TRP A 624 -16.26 -23.78 -39.00
C TRP A 624 -16.98 -22.73 -38.13
N ASP A 625 -17.33 -23.09 -36.90
CA ASP A 625 -17.96 -22.18 -35.94
C ASP A 625 -17.08 -20.99 -35.58
N ALA A 626 -15.77 -21.21 -35.41
CA ALA A 626 -14.81 -20.13 -35.19
C ALA A 626 -14.71 -19.22 -36.42
N LEU A 627 -14.77 -19.80 -37.62
CA LEU A 627 -14.65 -19.09 -38.89
C LEU A 627 -15.85 -18.18 -39.18
N ILE A 628 -17.08 -18.69 -39.08
CA ILE A 628 -18.30 -17.89 -39.37
C ILE A 628 -18.48 -16.75 -38.35
N LYS A 629 -17.96 -16.92 -37.12
CA LYS A 629 -17.97 -15.90 -36.06
C LYS A 629 -16.81 -14.90 -36.17
N ALA A 630 -15.84 -15.14 -37.05
CA ALA A 630 -14.62 -14.34 -37.12
C ALA A 630 -14.86 -12.95 -37.72
N PRO A 631 -14.21 -11.90 -37.19
CA PRO A 631 -14.28 -10.58 -37.77
C PRO A 631 -13.44 -10.49 -39.06
N GLN A 632 -13.90 -9.66 -40.00
CA GLN A 632 -13.32 -9.53 -41.35
C GLN A 632 -11.84 -9.13 -41.36
N ASN A 633 -11.36 -8.44 -40.32
CA ASN A 633 -9.94 -8.07 -40.19
C ASN A 633 -9.01 -9.28 -40.00
N THR A 634 -9.53 -10.45 -39.63
CA THR A 634 -8.72 -11.68 -39.48
C THR A 634 -8.36 -12.35 -40.80
N ILE A 635 -8.96 -11.91 -41.91
CA ILE A 635 -8.69 -12.42 -43.27
C ILE A 635 -7.27 -12.10 -43.72
N LYS A 636 -6.73 -10.96 -43.27
CA LYS A 636 -5.45 -10.41 -43.75
C LYS A 636 -4.47 -10.22 -42.61
N ALA A 637 -3.21 -10.55 -42.87
CA ALA A 637 -2.08 -10.09 -42.07
C ALA A 637 -1.73 -8.66 -42.48
N ARG A 638 -1.34 -7.83 -41.51
CA ARG A 638 -1.08 -6.40 -41.67
C ARG A 638 0.25 -6.01 -41.03
N TYR A 639 1.01 -5.19 -41.75
CA TYR A 639 2.23 -4.60 -41.23
C TYR A 639 2.36 -3.13 -41.59
N ARG A 640 2.80 -2.33 -40.62
CA ARG A 640 3.37 -0.99 -40.86
C ARG A 640 4.47 -0.70 -39.82
N PRO A 641 5.61 -0.12 -40.20
CA PRO A 641 6.68 0.19 -39.25
C PRO A 641 6.40 1.43 -38.39
N ASN A 642 5.65 2.42 -38.92
CA ASN A 642 5.23 3.64 -38.21
C ASN A 642 4.08 4.34 -38.97
N GLN A 643 3.54 5.45 -38.43
CA GLN A 643 2.41 6.20 -39.02
C GLN A 643 2.70 6.84 -40.40
N GLN A 644 3.95 7.04 -40.79
CA GLN A 644 4.30 7.65 -42.08
C GLN A 644 4.23 6.67 -43.25
N HIS A 645 4.11 5.36 -42.97
CA HIS A 645 4.04 4.32 -44.00
C HIS A 645 2.62 3.74 -44.11
N ASN A 646 2.26 3.37 -45.33
CA ASN A 646 1.01 2.67 -45.62
C ASN A 646 1.00 1.27 -44.99
N ILE A 647 -0.19 0.80 -44.62
CA ILE A 647 -0.38 -0.58 -44.15
C ILE A 647 -0.22 -1.52 -45.34
N ASN A 648 0.73 -2.44 -45.25
CA ASN A 648 0.88 -3.52 -46.19
C ASN A 648 0.04 -4.71 -45.72
N GLU A 649 -0.72 -5.32 -46.63
CA GLU A 649 -1.62 -6.42 -46.31
C GLU A 649 -1.33 -7.64 -47.19
N VAL A 650 -1.28 -8.82 -46.57
CA VAL A 650 -1.29 -10.12 -47.26
C VAL A 650 -2.33 -11.03 -46.63
N GLU A 651 -2.55 -12.22 -47.20
CA GLU A 651 -3.42 -13.24 -46.62
C GLU A 651 -2.92 -13.66 -45.22
N SER A 652 -3.83 -13.81 -44.26
CA SER A 652 -3.46 -14.29 -42.92
C SER A 652 -3.07 -15.76 -42.91
N GLN A 653 -2.30 -16.17 -41.90
CA GLN A 653 -1.93 -17.57 -41.70
C GLN A 653 -3.17 -18.48 -41.57
N LEU A 654 -4.23 -18.00 -40.91
CA LEU A 654 -5.53 -18.67 -40.83
C LEU A 654 -6.05 -19.05 -42.21
N VAL A 655 -6.21 -18.06 -43.09
CA VAL A 655 -6.80 -18.27 -44.43
C VAL A 655 -5.88 -19.15 -45.29
N ALA A 656 -4.58 -18.90 -45.24
CA ALA A 656 -3.59 -19.67 -46.00
C ALA A 656 -3.60 -21.16 -45.62
N HIS A 657 -3.71 -21.48 -44.33
CA HIS A 657 -3.82 -22.86 -43.87
C HIS A 657 -5.18 -23.47 -44.23
N LEU A 658 -6.30 -22.80 -43.97
CA LEU A 658 -7.63 -23.35 -44.28
C LEU A 658 -7.83 -23.64 -45.78
N LYS A 659 -7.19 -22.87 -46.68
CA LYS A 659 -7.16 -23.13 -48.13
C LYS A 659 -6.40 -24.39 -48.52
N GLY A 660 -5.41 -24.78 -47.73
CA GLY A 660 -4.42 -25.80 -48.08
C GLY A 660 -4.80 -27.23 -47.70
N TYR A 661 -5.88 -27.42 -46.94
CA TYR A 661 -6.27 -28.73 -46.40
C TYR A 661 -7.70 -29.10 -46.78
N ALA A 662 -7.96 -30.40 -46.92
CA ALA A 662 -9.30 -30.94 -47.10
C ALA A 662 -9.89 -31.23 -45.72
N TRP A 663 -10.73 -30.33 -45.21
CA TRP A 663 -11.22 -30.38 -43.83
C TRP A 663 -12.72 -30.13 -43.69
N ILE A 664 -13.43 -29.78 -44.76
CA ILE A 664 -14.87 -29.54 -44.72
C ILE A 664 -15.60 -30.83 -45.13
N PRO A 665 -16.43 -31.43 -44.27
CA PRO A 665 -17.15 -32.66 -44.60
C PRO A 665 -18.36 -32.38 -45.50
N ASN A 666 -18.58 -33.25 -46.48
CA ASN A 666 -19.84 -33.30 -47.24
C ASN A 666 -20.94 -34.02 -46.44
N LYS A 667 -22.14 -34.13 -47.02
CA LYS A 667 -23.28 -34.87 -46.43
C LYS A 667 -22.97 -36.34 -46.12
N ASN A 668 -22.00 -36.95 -46.81
CA ASN A 668 -21.57 -38.34 -46.61
C ASN A 668 -20.43 -38.46 -45.58
N GLY A 669 -19.92 -37.35 -45.04
CA GLY A 669 -18.81 -37.32 -44.07
C GLY A 669 -17.40 -37.35 -44.68
N GLU A 670 -17.28 -37.23 -46.01
CA GLU A 670 -15.99 -37.16 -46.72
C GLU A 670 -15.47 -35.72 -46.72
N PHE A 671 -14.16 -35.53 -46.52
CA PHE A 671 -13.56 -34.20 -46.38
C PHE A 671 -13.01 -33.64 -47.70
N PHE A 672 -13.34 -32.39 -47.99
CA PHE A 672 -12.92 -31.69 -49.20
C PHE A 672 -12.25 -30.36 -48.90
N MET A 673 -11.51 -29.86 -49.90
CA MET A 673 -10.94 -28.52 -49.89
C MET A 673 -12.06 -27.47 -49.99
N PRO A 674 -11.94 -26.29 -49.36
CA PRO A 674 -12.97 -25.25 -49.45
C PRO A 674 -13.39 -24.89 -50.88
N LYS A 675 -12.42 -24.77 -51.79
CA LYS A 675 -12.65 -24.45 -53.21
C LYS A 675 -13.51 -25.48 -53.96
N ASP A 676 -13.52 -26.72 -53.50
CA ASP A 676 -14.18 -27.85 -54.15
C ASP A 676 -15.57 -28.14 -53.59
N MET A 677 -15.94 -27.49 -52.48
CA MET A 677 -17.25 -27.60 -51.84
C MET A 677 -18.22 -26.53 -52.35
N SER A 678 -19.51 -26.88 -52.47
CA SER A 678 -20.59 -25.91 -52.67
C SER A 678 -21.53 -25.86 -51.45
N ARG A 679 -22.46 -24.89 -51.46
CA ARG A 679 -23.50 -24.79 -50.42
C ARG A 679 -24.37 -26.05 -50.36
N ASP A 680 -24.60 -26.71 -51.50
CA ASP A 680 -25.47 -27.89 -51.58
C ASP A 680 -24.76 -29.17 -51.10
N ASP A 681 -23.44 -29.17 -51.06
CA ASP A 681 -22.61 -30.29 -50.57
C ASP A 681 -22.45 -30.27 -49.04
N LEU A 682 -22.67 -29.11 -48.40
CA LEU A 682 -22.52 -28.95 -46.95
C LEU A 682 -23.46 -29.85 -46.17
N ARG A 683 -22.94 -30.40 -45.08
CA ARG A 683 -23.71 -31.15 -44.09
C ARG A 683 -24.67 -30.22 -43.33
N ASN A 684 -25.82 -30.73 -42.88
CA ASN A 684 -26.92 -29.92 -42.33
C ASN A 684 -26.56 -29.16 -41.03
N ASP A 685 -25.57 -29.63 -40.27
CA ASP A 685 -25.04 -29.01 -39.05
C ASP A 685 -23.96 -27.94 -39.31
N PHE A 686 -23.68 -27.60 -40.58
CA PHE A 686 -22.74 -26.54 -40.96
C PHE A 686 -23.49 -25.34 -41.57
N PRO A 687 -23.78 -24.29 -40.78
CA PRO A 687 -24.49 -23.12 -41.28
C PRO A 687 -23.62 -22.34 -42.29
N CYS A 688 -24.18 -22.05 -43.46
CA CYS A 688 -23.51 -21.29 -44.52
C CYS A 688 -23.74 -19.78 -44.34
N ASP A 689 -22.97 -19.14 -43.46
CA ASP A 689 -22.96 -17.68 -43.25
C ASP A 689 -21.63 -17.07 -43.73
N ASP A 690 -21.70 -16.27 -44.80
CA ASP A 690 -20.55 -15.51 -45.34
C ASP A 690 -20.73 -13.98 -45.22
N SER A 691 -21.58 -13.52 -44.30
CA SER A 691 -21.83 -12.08 -44.09
C SER A 691 -20.55 -11.28 -43.77
N ARG A 692 -19.54 -11.95 -43.20
CA ARG A 692 -18.24 -11.38 -42.83
C ARG A 692 -17.12 -11.66 -43.85
N GLY A 693 -17.43 -12.36 -44.94
CA GLY A 693 -16.51 -12.64 -46.05
C GLY A 693 -15.43 -13.69 -45.79
N MET A 694 -15.52 -14.45 -44.68
CA MET A 694 -14.53 -15.48 -44.32
C MET A 694 -14.60 -16.71 -45.23
N LEU A 695 -15.80 -17.14 -45.65
CA LEU A 695 -15.96 -18.27 -46.56
C LEU A 695 -15.43 -17.91 -47.95
N THR A 696 -15.76 -16.70 -48.42
CA THR A 696 -15.15 -16.14 -49.64
C THR A 696 -13.62 -16.07 -49.52
N ALA A 697 -13.10 -15.64 -48.36
CA ALA A 697 -11.66 -15.52 -48.16
C ALA A 697 -10.90 -16.85 -48.26
N ILE A 698 -11.46 -17.94 -47.73
CA ILE A 698 -10.89 -19.30 -47.86
C ILE A 698 -11.17 -19.93 -49.24
N GLY A 699 -11.81 -19.21 -50.15
CA GLY A 699 -12.12 -19.67 -51.51
C GLY A 699 -13.26 -20.67 -51.59
N PHE A 700 -14.18 -20.67 -50.61
CA PHE A 700 -15.32 -21.60 -50.59
C PHE A 700 -16.14 -21.53 -51.89
N GLY A 701 -16.32 -22.67 -52.57
CA GLY A 701 -17.11 -22.75 -53.81
C GLY A 701 -16.50 -22.12 -55.06
N GLU A 702 -15.22 -21.72 -55.05
CA GLU A 702 -14.57 -21.12 -56.22
C GLU A 702 -14.58 -22.03 -57.46
N ASN A 703 -14.32 -23.34 -57.29
CA ASN A 703 -14.32 -24.26 -58.43
C ASN A 703 -15.73 -24.59 -58.89
N ALA A 704 -16.73 -24.59 -58.01
CA ALA A 704 -18.14 -24.70 -58.40
C ALA A 704 -18.56 -23.48 -59.22
N LYS A 705 -18.14 -22.27 -58.80
CA LYS A 705 -18.40 -21.01 -59.52
C LYS A 705 -17.68 -20.94 -60.87
N ARG A 706 -16.43 -21.39 -60.97
CA ARG A 706 -15.67 -21.44 -62.24
C ARG A 706 -16.24 -22.45 -63.23
N ARG A 707 -16.90 -23.50 -62.73
CA ARG A 707 -17.62 -24.49 -63.52
C ARG A 707 -18.99 -23.98 -64.00
N SER A 708 -19.48 -22.84 -63.51
CA SER A 708 -20.74 -22.26 -63.99
C SER A 708 -20.62 -21.74 -65.42
N GLU A 709 -21.66 -21.96 -66.22
CA GLU A 709 -21.70 -21.55 -67.63
C GLU A 709 -21.54 -20.03 -67.80
N GLU A 710 -22.06 -19.26 -66.84
CA GLU A 710 -21.99 -17.80 -66.80
C GLU A 710 -20.56 -17.28 -66.63
N TYR A 711 -19.75 -17.90 -65.75
CA TYR A 711 -18.35 -17.53 -65.58
C TYR A 711 -17.54 -17.85 -66.83
N GLN A 712 -17.77 -19.02 -67.45
CA GLN A 712 -17.06 -19.42 -68.67
C GLN A 712 -17.36 -18.48 -69.84
N ALA A 713 -18.62 -18.05 -69.99
CA ALA A 713 -19.02 -17.09 -71.02
C ALA A 713 -18.33 -15.72 -70.83
N ASN A 714 -18.29 -15.20 -69.60
CA ASN A 714 -17.67 -13.91 -69.30
C ASN A 714 -16.13 -13.96 -69.38
N ASN A 715 -15.52 -15.08 -69.01
CA ASN A 715 -14.08 -15.29 -69.16
C ASN A 715 -13.64 -15.37 -70.63
N LYS A 716 -14.46 -15.97 -71.51
CA LYS A 716 -14.22 -15.92 -72.97
C LYS A 716 -14.24 -14.48 -73.50
N LYS A 717 -15.20 -13.66 -73.06
CA LYS A 717 -15.28 -12.23 -73.45
C LYS A 717 -14.04 -11.43 -72.99
N ALA A 718 -13.59 -11.64 -71.76
CA ALA A 718 -12.38 -10.99 -71.24
C ALA A 718 -11.13 -11.34 -72.06
N LYS A 719 -10.97 -12.62 -72.44
CA LYS A 719 -9.91 -13.08 -73.34
C LYS A 719 -9.95 -12.43 -74.71
N HIS A 720 -11.14 -12.24 -75.28
CA HIS A 720 -11.29 -11.54 -76.55
C HIS A 720 -10.84 -10.05 -76.48
N LEU A 721 -10.94 -9.41 -75.32
CA LEU A 721 -10.50 -8.02 -75.10
C LEU A 721 -9.00 -7.90 -74.78
N GLY A 722 -8.23 -8.99 -74.92
CA GLY A 722 -6.79 -9.00 -74.69
C GLY A 722 -6.37 -9.25 -73.23
N PHE A 723 -7.31 -9.60 -72.35
CA PHE A 723 -7.01 -9.96 -70.96
C PHE A 723 -6.92 -11.47 -70.78
N GLU A 724 -5.93 -11.97 -70.05
CA GLU A 724 -5.71 -13.39 -69.79
C GLU A 724 -6.87 -14.07 -69.04
N SER A 725 -7.68 -13.31 -68.28
CA SER A 725 -8.87 -13.80 -67.58
C SER A 725 -9.88 -12.69 -67.25
N LEU A 726 -11.11 -13.09 -66.91
CA LEU A 726 -12.15 -12.21 -66.37
C LEU A 726 -11.67 -11.46 -65.12
N GLU A 727 -10.93 -12.14 -64.27
CA GLU A 727 -10.37 -11.59 -63.04
C GLU A 727 -9.31 -10.52 -63.34
N GLN A 728 -8.50 -10.73 -64.37
CA GLN A 728 -7.54 -9.73 -64.84
C GLN A 728 -8.26 -8.51 -65.43
N ALA A 729 -9.25 -8.72 -66.29
CA ALA A 729 -10.05 -7.63 -66.88
C ALA A 729 -10.72 -6.76 -65.81
N GLN A 730 -11.26 -7.37 -64.75
CA GLN A 730 -11.89 -6.64 -63.63
C GLN A 730 -10.88 -5.81 -62.82
N LYS A 731 -9.65 -6.30 -62.62
CA LYS A 731 -8.58 -5.54 -61.95
C LYS A 731 -8.19 -4.30 -62.75
N PHE A 732 -7.98 -4.45 -64.06
CA PHE A 732 -7.65 -3.31 -64.95
C PHE A 732 -8.80 -2.32 -65.06
N ALA A 733 -10.05 -2.78 -65.09
CA ALA A 733 -11.23 -1.91 -65.07
C ALA A 733 -11.32 -1.08 -63.78
N LYS A 734 -10.95 -1.63 -62.62
CA LYS A 734 -10.87 -0.88 -61.35
C LYS A 734 -9.77 0.17 -61.39
N LEU A 735 -8.59 -0.17 -61.92
CA LEU A 735 -7.47 0.77 -62.05
C LEU A 735 -7.82 1.94 -62.98
N ALA A 736 -8.43 1.65 -64.13
CA ALA A 736 -8.87 2.67 -65.09
C ALA A 736 -9.90 3.64 -64.49
N LYS A 737 -10.81 3.17 -63.62
CA LYS A 737 -11.76 4.03 -62.90
C LYS A 737 -11.11 4.93 -61.85
N SER A 738 -9.91 4.59 -61.38
CA SER A 738 -9.21 5.32 -60.32
C SER A 738 -8.20 6.37 -60.81
N LEU A 739 -7.94 6.41 -62.12
CA LEU A 739 -6.99 7.36 -62.72
C LEU A 739 -7.70 8.33 -63.66
N PRO A 740 -7.32 9.62 -63.69
CA PRO A 740 -7.78 10.57 -64.69
C PRO A 740 -7.31 10.14 -66.09
N GLU A 741 -8.15 10.34 -67.10
CA GLU A 741 -7.89 9.94 -68.49
C GLU A 741 -6.59 10.58 -69.04
N SER A 742 -6.29 11.83 -68.65
CA SER A 742 -5.06 12.54 -69.02
C SER A 742 -3.78 11.92 -68.47
N GLU A 743 -3.85 11.15 -67.38
CA GLU A 743 -2.71 10.48 -66.77
C GLU A 743 -2.42 9.14 -67.47
N ILE A 744 -3.50 8.46 -67.89
CA ILE A 744 -3.44 7.28 -68.75
C ILE A 744 -2.83 7.66 -70.10
N GLU A 745 -3.24 8.78 -70.69
CA GLU A 745 -2.69 9.29 -71.95
C GLU A 745 -1.20 9.67 -71.84
N LYS A 746 -0.75 10.28 -70.73
CA LYS A 746 0.66 10.60 -70.50
C LYS A 746 1.55 9.35 -70.41
N LEU A 747 1.06 8.29 -69.75
CA LEU A 747 1.76 7.02 -69.66
C LEU A 747 1.94 6.37 -71.05
N ILE A 748 0.96 6.55 -71.93
CA ILE A 748 1.03 6.11 -73.33
C ILE A 748 2.02 7.01 -74.11
N ALA A 749 1.97 8.33 -73.95
CA ALA A 749 2.81 9.29 -74.69
C ALA A 749 4.33 9.17 -74.38
N ASN A 750 4.70 8.83 -73.15
CA ASN A 750 6.09 8.65 -72.70
C ASN A 750 6.80 7.42 -73.31
N SER A 751 6.11 6.63 -74.13
CA SER A 751 6.65 5.43 -74.79
C SER A 751 7.21 5.66 -76.21
N LYS A 752 7.24 6.91 -76.71
CA LYS A 752 7.77 7.24 -78.05
C LYS A 752 9.29 7.07 -78.17
N ILE A 753 9.74 6.48 -79.28
CA ILE A 753 11.15 6.27 -79.67
C ILE A 753 11.67 7.52 -80.41
N ILE A 754 12.83 8.07 -80.00
CA ILE A 754 13.43 9.32 -80.55
C ILE A 754 14.64 9.00 -81.43
N GLU A 755 14.76 9.67 -82.59
CA GLU A 755 15.87 9.52 -83.55
C GLU A 755 17.16 10.18 -83.04
N GLN A 756 18.30 9.51 -83.20
CA GLN A 756 19.56 9.87 -82.56
C GLN A 756 20.48 10.66 -83.51
N PRO A 757 21.23 11.66 -83.03
CA PRO A 757 22.13 12.45 -83.88
C PRO A 757 23.37 11.64 -84.31
N GLU A 758 23.71 11.69 -85.59
CA GLU A 758 24.87 11.02 -86.20
C GLU A 758 25.54 11.91 -87.25
N LYS A 759 26.88 11.96 -87.25
CA LYS A 759 27.67 12.75 -88.21
C LYS A 759 29.08 12.16 -88.31
N SER A 760 29.60 11.98 -89.52
CA SER A 760 31.00 11.53 -89.75
C SER A 760 31.97 12.71 -89.80
N VAL A 761 33.27 12.44 -89.73
CA VAL A 761 34.35 13.43 -89.78
C VAL A 761 34.95 13.51 -91.19
N PRO A 762 34.70 14.56 -91.99
CA PRO A 762 35.31 14.70 -93.31
C PRO A 762 36.78 15.14 -93.17
N ASN A 763 37.71 14.36 -93.76
CA ASN A 763 39.16 14.58 -93.74
C ASN A 763 39.77 14.69 -92.32
N PRO A 764 39.93 13.54 -91.62
CA PRO A 764 40.42 13.46 -90.25
C PRO A 764 41.78 14.14 -90.01
N GLU A 765 42.74 14.01 -90.92
CA GLU A 765 44.09 14.57 -90.76
C GLU A 765 44.09 16.10 -90.71
N ARG A 766 43.32 16.75 -91.60
CA ARG A 766 43.17 18.22 -91.59
C ARG A 766 42.48 18.69 -90.31
N ARG A 767 41.45 17.97 -89.84
CA ARG A 767 40.72 18.31 -88.62
C ARG A 767 41.62 18.15 -87.40
N ARG A 768 42.40 17.07 -87.31
CA ARG A 768 43.36 16.82 -86.22
C ARG A 768 44.39 17.94 -86.10
N LYS A 769 44.99 18.38 -87.22
CA LYS A 769 45.92 19.52 -87.23
C LYS A 769 45.30 20.79 -86.64
N GLY A 770 44.08 21.15 -87.07
CA GLY A 770 43.38 22.33 -86.57
C GLY A 770 42.87 22.23 -85.13
N ILE A 771 42.74 21.02 -84.57
CA ILE A 771 42.42 20.79 -83.15
C ILE A 771 43.70 20.89 -82.31
N LEU A 772 44.83 20.34 -82.79
CA LEU A 772 46.12 20.43 -82.11
C LEU A 772 46.62 21.88 -82.02
N GLU A 773 46.50 22.67 -83.10
CA GLU A 773 46.82 24.11 -83.10
C GLU A 773 45.97 24.91 -82.09
N ARG A 774 44.70 24.52 -81.89
CA ARG A 774 43.83 25.11 -80.86
C ARG A 774 44.18 24.63 -79.45
N SER A 775 44.61 23.38 -79.31
CA SER A 775 45.04 22.79 -78.05
C SER A 775 46.29 23.47 -77.48
N GLU A 776 47.25 23.83 -78.33
CA GLU A 776 48.48 24.55 -77.93
C GLU A 776 48.18 25.92 -77.32
N ASN A 777 47.08 26.55 -77.73
CA ASN A 777 46.64 27.87 -77.24
C ASN A 777 45.61 27.80 -76.10
N ALA A 778 45.32 26.61 -75.55
CA ALA A 778 44.30 26.44 -74.52
C ALA A 778 44.77 26.97 -73.14
N PRO A 779 43.91 27.67 -72.38
CA PRO A 779 44.29 28.22 -71.08
C PRO A 779 44.56 27.12 -70.01
N ASN A 780 45.59 27.35 -69.19
CA ASN A 780 45.98 26.48 -68.08
C ASN A 780 44.93 26.48 -66.96
N LYS A 781 44.74 25.32 -66.31
CA LYS A 781 43.79 25.15 -65.20
C LYS A 781 44.43 25.51 -63.85
N GLU A 782 44.26 26.76 -63.41
CA GLU A 782 44.59 27.17 -62.04
C GLU A 782 43.36 27.12 -61.11
N SER A 783 43.50 26.55 -59.92
CA SER A 783 42.44 26.50 -58.89
C SER A 783 42.88 27.24 -57.64
N ILE A 784 42.17 28.30 -57.26
CA ILE A 784 42.40 29.06 -56.02
C ILE A 784 41.40 28.60 -54.95
N MET A 785 41.88 28.26 -53.75
CA MET A 785 41.02 27.89 -52.60
C MET A 785 40.37 29.13 -51.94
N ARG A 786 39.05 29.24 -52.04
CA ARG A 786 38.12 29.97 -51.15
C ARG A 786 36.82 29.15 -51.03
N GLU A 787 36.02 29.35 -49.97
CA GLU A 787 34.85 28.52 -49.59
C GLU A 787 33.71 28.33 -50.63
N ARG A 788 33.83 28.88 -51.83
CA ARG A 788 33.34 28.25 -53.07
C ARG A 788 34.41 28.44 -54.14
N SER A 789 34.96 27.35 -54.65
CA SER A 789 35.97 27.37 -55.72
C SER A 789 35.35 27.87 -57.02
N ILE A 790 35.52 29.14 -57.36
CA ILE A 790 35.15 29.69 -58.67
C ILE A 790 36.46 29.93 -59.44
N GLN A 791 36.71 29.17 -60.52
CA GLN A 791 37.83 29.47 -61.42
C GLN A 791 37.46 30.66 -62.33
N PRO A 792 38.28 31.72 -62.42
CA PRO A 792 38.07 32.80 -63.37
C PRO A 792 38.05 32.26 -64.81
N GLY A 793 37.02 32.57 -65.61
CA GLY A 793 36.92 32.16 -67.02
C GLY A 793 36.03 30.94 -67.35
N ILE A 794 35.54 30.18 -66.35
CA ILE A 794 34.67 29.00 -66.60
C ILE A 794 33.40 29.35 -67.38
N SER A 795 32.79 30.51 -67.10
CA SER A 795 31.54 30.95 -67.73
C SER A 795 31.69 31.14 -69.25
N ALA A 796 32.80 31.73 -69.70
CA ALA A 796 33.09 31.92 -71.12
C ALA A 796 33.31 30.58 -71.84
N ILE A 797 34.12 29.69 -71.25
CA ILE A 797 34.41 28.37 -71.83
C ILE A 797 33.19 27.44 -71.81
N GLN A 798 32.31 27.56 -70.81
CA GLN A 798 31.03 26.84 -70.80
C GLN A 798 30.08 27.38 -71.87
N ALA A 799 30.07 28.69 -72.14
CA ALA A 799 29.29 29.26 -73.24
C ALA A 799 29.81 28.77 -74.61
N ASP A 800 31.13 28.76 -74.82
CA ASP A 800 31.76 28.27 -76.04
C ASP A 800 31.55 26.76 -76.24
N ALA A 801 31.69 25.96 -75.18
CA ALA A 801 31.38 24.53 -75.22
C ALA A 801 29.90 24.27 -75.52
N LYS A 802 28.97 25.09 -75.00
CA LYS A 802 27.56 24.99 -75.38
C LYS A 802 27.34 25.34 -76.85
N GLY A 803 28.06 26.32 -77.39
CA GLY A 803 28.07 26.67 -78.81
C GLY A 803 28.61 25.53 -79.71
N TYR A 804 29.63 24.80 -79.25
CA TYR A 804 30.20 23.65 -79.94
C TYR A 804 29.28 22.42 -79.92
N LEU A 805 28.72 22.07 -78.75
CA LEU A 805 27.94 20.83 -78.57
C LEU A 805 26.53 20.91 -79.14
N ARG A 806 25.87 22.07 -79.08
CA ARG A 806 24.47 22.23 -79.55
C ARG A 806 24.25 21.76 -80.99
N PRO A 807 25.03 22.22 -82.01
CA PRO A 807 24.85 21.74 -83.39
C PRO A 807 25.25 20.26 -83.59
N ILE A 808 25.99 19.65 -82.66
CA ILE A 808 26.42 18.25 -82.75
C ILE A 808 25.33 17.31 -82.22
N TYR A 809 24.67 17.68 -81.12
CA TYR A 809 23.69 16.84 -80.42
C TYR A 809 22.23 17.20 -80.74
N THR A 810 22.00 18.04 -81.75
CA THR A 810 20.66 18.28 -82.31
C THR A 810 20.45 17.38 -83.52
N ASN A 811 19.37 16.59 -83.51
CA ASN A 811 19.04 15.70 -84.62
C ASN A 811 18.42 16.45 -85.82
N LYS A 812 18.09 15.74 -86.91
CA LYS A 812 17.52 16.33 -88.13
C LYS A 812 16.15 16.98 -87.92
N ASN A 813 15.42 16.55 -86.88
CA ASN A 813 14.10 17.08 -86.52
C ASN A 813 14.21 18.32 -85.61
N GLY A 814 15.43 18.79 -85.34
CA GLY A 814 15.68 19.94 -84.47
C GLY A 814 15.62 19.61 -82.99
N GLU A 815 15.55 18.33 -82.59
CA GLU A 815 15.46 17.88 -81.21
C GLU A 815 16.87 17.67 -80.65
N MET A 816 17.18 18.30 -79.52
CA MET A 816 18.48 18.11 -78.85
C MET A 816 18.42 16.89 -77.94
N VAL A 817 19.40 15.98 -78.06
CA VAL A 817 19.41 14.68 -77.37
C VAL A 817 20.49 14.64 -76.28
N CYS A 818 20.13 14.10 -75.12
CA CYS A 818 21.06 13.87 -74.00
C CYS A 818 21.98 12.69 -74.29
N GLN A 819 23.29 12.87 -74.13
CA GLN A 819 24.29 11.82 -74.39
C GLN A 819 24.16 10.58 -73.51
N CYS A 820 23.52 10.68 -72.33
CA CYS A 820 23.45 9.60 -71.36
C CYS A 820 22.12 8.84 -71.41
N CYS A 821 20.98 9.52 -71.28
CA CYS A 821 19.67 8.87 -71.31
C CYS A 821 19.11 8.69 -72.73
N GLN A 822 19.72 9.32 -73.74
CA GLN A 822 19.34 9.24 -75.16
C GLN A 822 17.90 9.71 -75.45
N LYS A 823 17.32 10.48 -74.52
CA LYS A 823 16.03 11.15 -74.67
C LYS A 823 16.23 12.60 -75.09
N GLU A 824 15.20 13.21 -75.67
CA GLU A 824 15.11 14.64 -75.93
C GLU A 824 15.32 15.44 -74.63
N MET A 825 15.99 16.58 -74.74
CA MET A 825 16.18 17.49 -73.60
C MET A 825 14.82 17.95 -73.05
N PRO A 826 14.65 17.96 -71.71
CA PRO A 826 13.32 18.02 -71.08
C PRO A 826 12.60 19.37 -71.23
N PHE A 827 13.32 20.45 -71.56
CA PHE A 827 12.73 21.78 -71.74
C PHE A 827 13.65 22.73 -72.53
N LYS A 828 13.06 23.82 -73.03
CA LYS A 828 13.73 24.95 -73.71
C LYS A 828 13.73 26.19 -72.81
N ILE A 829 14.75 27.03 -72.94
CA ILE A 829 14.79 28.39 -72.37
C ILE A 829 14.84 29.36 -73.54
N GLY A 830 13.78 30.14 -73.72
CA GLY A 830 13.51 30.80 -75.01
C GLY A 830 13.30 29.73 -76.10
N ASP A 831 13.92 29.92 -77.26
CA ASP A 831 13.79 28.98 -78.39
C ASP A 831 14.84 27.86 -78.41
N ALA A 832 15.78 27.85 -77.45
CA ALA A 832 16.89 26.88 -77.42
C ALA A 832 16.71 25.84 -76.31
N TYR A 833 17.06 24.58 -76.60
CA TYR A 833 17.11 23.53 -75.57
C TYR A 833 18.12 23.86 -74.48
N TYR A 834 17.69 23.66 -73.24
CA TYR A 834 18.57 23.77 -72.08
C TYR A 834 19.28 22.45 -71.81
N PHE A 835 20.59 22.53 -71.62
CA PHE A 835 21.43 21.41 -71.23
C PHE A 835 22.65 21.90 -70.44
N GLU A 836 23.25 20.97 -69.72
CA GLU A 836 24.49 21.19 -68.98
C GLU A 836 25.70 20.69 -69.76
N ALA A 837 26.70 21.56 -69.91
CA ALA A 837 27.99 21.25 -70.53
C ALA A 837 28.97 20.78 -69.45
N VAL A 838 28.89 19.49 -69.11
CA VAL A 838 29.60 18.88 -67.98
C VAL A 838 30.98 18.41 -68.41
N GLN A 839 32.02 18.64 -67.61
CA GLN A 839 33.37 18.17 -67.96
C GLN A 839 33.43 16.64 -68.03
N CYS A 840 33.94 16.08 -69.13
CA CYS A 840 34.01 14.62 -69.32
C CYS A 840 35.10 13.99 -68.43
N LEU A 841 36.33 14.47 -68.54
CA LEU A 841 37.51 14.07 -67.75
C LEU A 841 38.00 15.24 -66.89
N ARG A 842 38.03 15.07 -65.57
CA ARG A 842 38.51 16.09 -64.62
C ARG A 842 40.04 16.12 -64.53
N SER A 843 40.71 15.03 -64.92
CA SER A 843 42.17 14.84 -64.88
C SER A 843 42.99 15.68 -65.86
N VAL A 844 42.36 16.29 -66.88
CA VAL A 844 43.08 17.03 -67.93
C VAL A 844 43.58 18.40 -67.43
N LYS A 845 44.83 18.75 -67.81
CA LYS A 845 45.56 19.94 -67.32
C LYS A 845 45.05 21.28 -67.88
N ASN A 846 44.57 21.31 -69.12
CA ASN A 846 44.07 22.52 -69.77
C ASN A 846 42.55 22.47 -69.94
N GLN A 847 41.92 23.63 -70.08
CA GLN A 847 40.47 23.73 -70.27
C GLN A 847 40.10 23.62 -71.76
N TYR A 848 39.84 22.39 -72.21
CA TYR A 848 39.39 22.10 -73.58
C TYR A 848 37.86 22.14 -73.72
N ILE A 849 37.35 22.78 -74.77
CA ILE A 849 35.89 22.86 -75.03
C ILE A 849 35.31 21.50 -75.43
N GLU A 850 36.13 20.66 -76.05
CA GLU A 850 35.79 19.32 -76.51
C GLU A 850 35.76 18.31 -75.35
N ASN A 851 36.29 18.65 -74.18
CA ASN A 851 36.21 17.83 -72.96
C ASN A 851 34.91 18.12 -72.18
N ARG A 852 33.78 18.27 -72.89
CA ARG A 852 32.47 18.64 -72.32
C ARG A 852 31.35 17.77 -72.90
N LEU A 853 30.46 17.29 -72.04
CA LEU A 853 29.31 16.46 -72.38
C LEU A 853 28.02 17.30 -72.37
N ALA A 854 27.13 17.04 -73.32
CA ALA A 854 25.78 17.59 -73.38
C ALA A 854 24.79 16.68 -72.63
N LEU A 855 24.47 17.03 -71.39
CA LEU A 855 23.60 16.24 -70.52
C LEU A 855 22.34 17.01 -70.09
N CYS A 856 21.21 16.31 -69.96
CA CYS A 856 20.03 16.88 -69.31
C CYS A 856 20.29 17.11 -67.81
N PRO A 857 19.52 17.95 -67.11
CA PRO A 857 19.80 18.33 -65.72
C PRO A 857 19.94 17.12 -64.77
N LEU A 858 19.10 16.10 -64.96
CA LEU A 858 19.14 14.88 -64.15
C LEU A 858 20.41 14.06 -64.43
N CYS A 859 20.73 13.79 -65.70
CA CYS A 859 21.93 13.05 -66.07
C CYS A 859 23.21 13.81 -65.70
N SER A 860 23.18 15.14 -65.78
CA SER A 860 24.26 16.02 -65.33
C SER A 860 24.53 15.83 -63.83
N ALA A 861 23.48 15.91 -63.00
CA ALA A 861 23.61 15.69 -61.57
C ALA A 861 24.14 14.27 -61.25
N MET A 862 23.60 13.24 -61.91
CA MET A 862 24.07 11.86 -61.74
C MET A 862 25.55 11.72 -62.14
N TYR A 863 25.97 12.33 -63.25
CA TYR A 863 27.35 12.28 -63.71
C TYR A 863 28.32 13.05 -62.80
N GLN A 864 27.89 14.17 -62.21
CA GLN A 864 28.75 14.98 -61.35
C GLN A 864 28.89 14.40 -59.93
N TYR A 865 27.79 13.90 -59.37
CA TYR A 865 27.70 13.57 -57.94
C TYR A 865 27.61 12.06 -57.67
N ALA A 866 27.23 11.24 -58.65
CA ALA A 866 26.95 9.82 -58.46
C ALA A 866 27.58 8.92 -59.52
N ARG A 867 28.67 9.36 -60.19
CA ARG A 867 29.42 8.56 -61.16
C ARG A 867 30.42 7.65 -60.47
N GLN A 868 30.27 6.33 -60.64
CA GLN A 868 31.19 5.33 -60.10
C GLN A 868 32.36 5.01 -61.04
N THR A 869 32.15 5.09 -62.36
CA THR A 869 33.24 4.94 -63.35
C THR A 869 34.21 6.11 -63.21
N ASP A 870 35.46 5.81 -62.85
CA ASP A 870 36.44 6.86 -62.56
C ASP A 870 37.01 7.49 -63.84
N ASP A 871 37.74 8.60 -63.68
CA ASP A 871 38.33 9.32 -64.82
C ASP A 871 39.35 8.48 -65.60
N LYS A 872 40.11 7.59 -64.95
CA LYS A 872 41.12 6.75 -65.62
C LYS A 872 40.45 5.69 -66.48
N GLU A 873 39.37 5.10 -65.97
CA GLU A 873 38.57 4.12 -66.70
C GLU A 873 37.91 4.77 -67.91
N ILE A 874 37.31 5.96 -67.78
CA ILE A 874 36.73 6.70 -68.92
C ILE A 874 37.82 7.09 -69.93
N GLN A 875 38.98 7.55 -69.47
CA GLN A 875 40.10 7.89 -70.35
C GLN A 875 40.58 6.66 -71.12
N ASN A 876 40.73 5.51 -70.46
CA ASN A 876 41.07 4.25 -71.11
C ASN A 876 40.02 3.84 -72.14
N LEU A 877 38.72 3.91 -71.79
CA LEU A 877 37.61 3.62 -72.71
C LEU A 877 37.58 4.53 -73.93
N ILE A 878 38.17 5.73 -73.88
CA ILE A 878 38.30 6.63 -75.03
C ILE A 878 39.54 6.29 -75.87
N VAL A 879 40.69 6.05 -75.23
CA VAL A 879 41.97 5.80 -75.92
C VAL A 879 42.01 4.42 -76.58
N THR A 880 41.59 3.36 -75.89
CA THR A 880 41.69 1.98 -76.36
C THR A 880 40.57 1.58 -77.33
N ASN A 881 39.64 2.49 -77.63
CA ASN A 881 38.52 2.20 -78.51
C ASN A 881 38.96 2.30 -79.98
N ASN A 882 38.91 1.16 -80.67
CA ASN A 882 39.32 0.97 -82.07
C ASN A 882 38.25 1.41 -83.10
N SER A 883 37.27 2.21 -82.70
CA SER A 883 36.29 2.77 -83.65
C SER A 883 37.02 3.57 -84.73
N ASP A 884 36.59 3.41 -85.99
CA ASP A 884 37.08 4.16 -87.15
C ASP A 884 37.01 5.67 -86.87
N ASP A 885 38.05 6.42 -87.23
CA ASP A 885 38.11 7.88 -87.13
C ASP A 885 36.96 8.56 -87.91
N ASN A 886 36.33 7.84 -88.85
CA ASN A 886 35.14 8.25 -89.60
C ASN A 886 33.80 7.82 -88.99
N ALA A 887 33.77 7.15 -87.84
CA ALA A 887 32.54 6.63 -87.22
C ALA A 887 31.50 7.74 -86.98
N ALA A 888 30.24 7.47 -87.32
CA ALA A 888 29.15 8.44 -87.19
C ALA A 888 28.74 8.71 -85.74
N SER A 889 28.88 7.71 -84.87
CA SER A 889 28.77 7.83 -83.41
C SER A 889 29.48 6.68 -82.69
N VAL A 890 29.86 6.88 -81.44
CA VAL A 890 30.57 5.91 -80.58
C VAL A 890 29.94 5.92 -79.19
N GLY A 891 29.74 4.75 -78.58
CA GLY A 891 29.22 4.63 -77.22
C GLY A 891 30.24 4.03 -76.26
N ILE A 892 30.31 4.54 -75.04
CA ILE A 892 31.07 3.92 -73.95
C ILE A 892 30.14 3.61 -72.77
N SER A 893 30.37 2.49 -72.09
CA SER A 893 29.59 2.11 -70.92
C SER A 893 30.15 2.78 -69.66
N ILE A 894 29.28 3.43 -68.89
CA ILE A 894 29.60 4.05 -67.61
C ILE A 894 28.58 3.63 -66.55
N THR A 895 28.96 3.67 -65.28
CA THR A 895 28.05 3.42 -64.16
C THR A 895 27.75 4.73 -63.45
N LEU A 896 26.45 5.07 -63.38
CA LEU A 896 25.90 6.23 -62.67
C LEU A 896 24.84 5.74 -61.69
N ALA A 897 24.91 6.18 -60.43
CA ALA A 897 23.94 5.84 -59.39
C ALA A 897 23.63 4.33 -59.27
N LEU A 898 24.67 3.48 -59.39
CA LEU A 898 24.62 2.01 -59.35
C LEU A 898 23.95 1.34 -60.57
N GLU A 899 23.60 2.09 -61.60
CA GLU A 899 23.05 1.59 -62.86
C GLU A 899 24.02 1.80 -64.02
N LYS A 900 23.99 0.89 -65.00
CA LYS A 900 24.82 0.97 -66.21
C LYS A 900 24.14 1.82 -67.28
N TYR A 901 24.83 2.86 -67.74
CA TYR A 901 24.43 3.75 -68.83
C TYR A 901 25.41 3.65 -70.00
N THR A 902 24.95 4.00 -71.20
CA THR A 902 25.82 4.15 -72.39
C THR A 902 25.92 5.62 -72.76
N LEU A 903 27.10 6.20 -72.53
CA LEU A 903 27.40 7.56 -72.93
C LEU A 903 27.73 7.59 -74.42
N ARG A 904 26.84 8.18 -75.21
CA ARG A 904 26.92 8.22 -76.67
C ARG A 904 27.56 9.53 -77.15
N PHE A 905 28.56 9.42 -78.01
CA PHE A 905 29.27 10.52 -78.66
C PHE A 905 28.99 10.51 -80.16
N VAL A 906 28.74 11.68 -80.75
CA VAL A 906 28.67 11.84 -82.21
C VAL A 906 30.11 11.95 -82.77
N GLY A 907 30.34 11.44 -83.97
CA GLY A 907 31.67 11.27 -84.59
C GLY A 907 32.66 12.44 -84.38
N PRO A 908 32.33 13.69 -84.78
CA PRO A 908 33.20 14.84 -84.57
C PRO A 908 33.57 15.10 -83.12
N HIS A 909 32.62 14.97 -82.19
CA HIS A 909 32.90 15.18 -80.76
C HIS A 909 33.83 14.09 -80.22
N TRP A 910 33.59 12.84 -80.61
CA TRP A 910 34.45 11.72 -80.24
C TRP A 910 35.89 11.90 -80.76
N PHE A 911 36.02 12.21 -82.06
CA PHE A 911 37.31 12.38 -82.72
C PHE A 911 38.13 13.53 -82.12
N ASP A 912 37.50 14.67 -81.87
CA ASP A 912 38.18 15.85 -81.32
C ASP A 912 38.65 15.57 -79.88
N LEU A 913 37.78 14.98 -79.04
CA LEU A 913 38.13 14.63 -77.65
C LEU A 913 39.26 13.59 -77.58
N LYS A 914 39.19 12.54 -78.42
CA LYS A 914 40.24 11.50 -78.49
C LYS A 914 41.58 12.09 -78.94
N SER A 915 41.57 13.01 -79.91
CA SER A 915 42.80 13.68 -80.40
C SER A 915 43.48 14.50 -79.32
N ILE A 916 42.71 15.21 -78.50
CA ILE A 916 43.24 16.02 -77.38
C ILE A 916 43.80 15.15 -76.27
N ILE A 917 43.12 14.06 -75.92
CA ILE A 917 43.59 13.14 -74.89
C ILE A 917 44.92 12.51 -75.33
N LEU A 918 45.00 12.04 -76.58
CA LEU A 918 46.23 11.46 -77.14
C LEU A 918 47.40 12.43 -77.25
N SER A 919 47.15 13.75 -77.36
CA SER A 919 48.22 14.75 -77.38
C SER A 919 48.66 15.22 -75.98
N THR A 920 47.92 14.87 -74.93
CA THR A 920 48.22 15.27 -73.53
C THR A 920 48.66 14.13 -72.62
N THR A 921 48.46 12.89 -73.04
CA THR A 921 49.14 11.67 -72.53
C THR A 921 50.48 11.49 -73.20
#